data_AF-A0A7C3UPF8-F1
#
_entry.id   AF-A0A7C3UPF8-F1
#
_cell.length_a   1.000
_cell.length_b   1.000
_cell.length_c   1.000
_cell.angle_alpha   90.00
_cell.angle_beta   90.00
_cell.angle_gamma   90.00
#
_symmetry.space_group_name_H-M   'P 1'
#
loop_
_entity.id
_entity.type
_entity.pdbx_description
1 polymer ?
#
loop_
_entity_poly.entity_id
_entity_poly.type
_entity_poly.pdbx_seq_one_letter_code
_entity_poly.pdbx_strand_id
1 'polypeptide(L)'
;MKILANIITLLFLFIITADVNAELKRHKVTVGMFNTYSINDGNLGRPDPDLKEVWEGNPNVSGYEACNMTMHYWPRPFDLPEVEPNQDPYAKWWINYMEEAYNLTNQNGEVRLKVIVGPLYSFYLVNRGQLFNEFIADLCKWEKGSKYEGTLGGWYTTEEPMGSDHNFDPDICNEMIDDIKQVEKSLGIPHHKIYIDVAVDGLYYSNEGLLKFTRQVDVVMISASTYLWTTSVNQPVYEPNWKSIHGPMKIVRDIIYPDRDRRKEKRPEIHVVLESRDAIGHGQPTNWEMRQQIDIALRQSVIHNDPPADGIWFFWWSEIGRKAKTLEDDWNYGRKIAEAIQIQVPRSTSAEISSVGKGVDPEKTRFRFPQSISFNPYNSCIPYDLAESGNVRIDILNERGSRVKTFNMGYQTAGSLIRFGGPYWEKGNNFNGTYTFLLYLNSKFMDEVKVKVQWDITVKSSSHKIGYWSQNNVIDVQWEPQSEEIAGIEGYSILWDTSEFSYPDYSIDLPASETTAKSEPLADGNSHYFHIASMNSDGRWSQPVHLGPFFIDTTPPSNVKDIKSDSHKIGVWSKDNIIKISWNPADDATSGVRGYSILWDDLPRTLPDDKIDISVQTTMSATEPLNDGKYYFHIRSVDNAGNWSNVAEHIGPFLIDTSPPSNVKEIVSDVEIGKWINKDTINIKWQPANDNISMIAGYSVLWDTSPNSIPEESVNI
;
A
#
# COMPACT_ATOMS: atom_id res chain seq x y z
N MET A 1 29.79 -1.50 -40.01
CA MET A 1 28.57 -1.29 -39.18
C MET A 1 27.36 -2.09 -39.67
N LYS A 2 26.88 -1.96 -40.93
CA LYS A 2 25.73 -2.77 -41.41
C LYS A 2 25.93 -4.29 -41.42
N ILE A 3 27.18 -4.76 -41.57
CA ILE A 3 27.51 -6.19 -41.53
C ILE A 3 27.52 -6.73 -40.09
N LEU A 4 27.89 -5.91 -39.09
CA LEU A 4 27.86 -6.30 -37.67
C LEU A 4 26.40 -6.37 -37.15
N ALA A 5 25.54 -5.45 -37.58
CA ALA A 5 24.11 -5.48 -37.27
C ALA A 5 23.44 -6.74 -37.84
N ASN A 6 23.72 -7.10 -39.11
CA ASN A 6 23.19 -8.31 -39.72
C ASN A 6 23.75 -9.61 -39.12
N ILE A 7 24.99 -9.62 -38.61
CA ILE A 7 25.54 -10.78 -37.89
C ILE A 7 24.89 -10.95 -36.51
N ILE A 8 24.58 -9.85 -35.81
CA ILE A 8 23.81 -9.90 -34.55
C ILE A 8 22.37 -10.38 -34.82
N THR A 9 21.72 -9.90 -35.89
CA THR A 9 20.38 -10.36 -36.29
C THR A 9 20.36 -11.81 -36.80
N LEU A 10 21.41 -12.29 -37.47
CA LEU A 10 21.54 -13.70 -37.88
C LEU A 10 21.84 -14.62 -36.68
N LEU A 11 22.62 -14.17 -35.69
CA LEU A 11 22.76 -14.91 -34.42
C LEU A 11 21.41 -15.01 -33.71
N PHE A 12 20.58 -13.95 -33.75
CA PHE A 12 19.21 -13.96 -33.22
C PHE A 12 18.30 -14.99 -33.91
N LEU A 13 18.50 -15.26 -35.20
CA LEU A 13 17.71 -16.25 -35.94
C LEU A 13 18.14 -17.71 -35.67
N PHE A 14 19.43 -17.93 -35.33
CA PHE A 14 19.96 -19.26 -35.03
C PHE A 14 19.77 -19.70 -33.57
N ILE A 15 19.47 -18.77 -32.67
CA ILE A 15 19.23 -19.02 -31.23
C ILE A 15 17.82 -19.61 -30.98
N ILE A 16 16.91 -19.59 -31.97
CA ILE A 16 15.48 -19.95 -31.79
C ILE A 16 15.18 -21.42 -32.17
N THR A 17 16.17 -22.23 -32.54
CA THR A 17 15.97 -23.67 -32.81
C THR A 17 16.75 -24.61 -31.87
N ALA A 18 17.22 -24.13 -30.72
CA ALA A 18 17.77 -25.00 -29.69
C ALA A 18 16.65 -25.55 -28.80
N ASP A 19 15.97 -26.58 -29.30
CA ASP A 19 14.98 -27.36 -28.57
C ASP A 19 15.67 -28.52 -27.80
N VAL A 20 15.03 -28.91 -26.69
CA VAL A 20 15.19 -30.16 -25.94
C VAL A 20 16.46 -30.33 -25.07
N ASN A 21 16.55 -29.61 -23.94
CA ASN A 21 17.14 -30.05 -22.64
C ASN A 21 17.40 -28.88 -21.66
N ALA A 22 16.66 -27.77 -21.74
CA ALA A 22 16.74 -26.75 -20.70
C ALA A 22 16.21 -27.34 -19.37
N GLU A 23 16.97 -27.17 -18.28
CA GLU A 23 16.62 -27.69 -16.95
C GLU A 23 15.37 -26.96 -16.42
N LEU A 24 14.18 -27.50 -16.69
CA LEU A 24 12.95 -27.09 -16.03
C LEU A 24 13.04 -27.53 -14.56
N LYS A 25 12.93 -26.58 -13.62
CA LYS A 25 12.91 -26.91 -12.19
C LYS A 25 11.67 -27.73 -11.89
N ARG A 26 11.85 -28.97 -11.44
CA ARG A 26 10.75 -29.92 -11.16
C ARG A 26 10.12 -29.77 -9.76
N HIS A 27 10.33 -28.63 -9.10
CA HIS A 27 9.90 -28.39 -7.71
C HIS A 27 9.07 -27.11 -7.61
N LYS A 28 8.23 -27.01 -6.57
CA LYS A 28 7.49 -25.78 -6.26
C LYS A 28 8.46 -24.61 -6.11
N VAL A 29 8.18 -23.52 -6.81
CA VAL A 29 8.94 -22.27 -6.73
C VAL A 29 8.35 -21.39 -5.63
N THR A 30 9.20 -20.62 -4.95
CA THR A 30 8.72 -19.61 -3.99
C THR A 30 8.21 -18.39 -4.77
N VAL A 31 6.98 -17.97 -4.53
CA VAL A 31 6.40 -16.72 -5.03
C VAL A 31 6.14 -15.82 -3.83
N GLY A 32 7.01 -14.83 -3.67
CA GLY A 32 6.93 -13.87 -2.59
C GLY A 32 6.27 -12.56 -3.00
N MET A 33 5.70 -11.85 -2.04
CA MET A 33 5.28 -10.47 -2.20
C MET A 33 5.82 -9.64 -1.05
N PHE A 34 6.30 -8.45 -1.39
CA PHE A 34 6.60 -7.43 -0.41
C PHE A 34 5.34 -6.64 -0.12
N ASN A 35 4.81 -6.79 1.08
CA ASN A 35 3.72 -5.97 1.57
C ASN A 35 4.27 -4.63 2.05
N THR A 36 4.37 -3.68 1.12
CA THR A 36 4.62 -2.25 1.39
C THR A 36 3.38 -1.55 1.96
N TYR A 37 2.24 -2.23 2.00
CA TYR A 37 0.90 -1.73 2.35
C TYR A 37 0.42 -2.09 3.74
N SER A 38 1.33 -2.53 4.63
CA SER A 38 1.01 -2.42 6.07
C SER A 38 0.91 -0.93 6.38
N ILE A 39 -0.30 -0.40 6.31
CA ILE A 39 -0.66 0.76 7.08
C ILE A 39 -0.42 0.44 8.56
N ASN A 40 -0.46 1.49 9.39
CA ASN A 40 -0.27 1.43 10.84
C ASN A 40 -0.91 0.22 11.57
N ASP A 41 -1.96 -0.41 11.03
CA ASP A 41 -2.66 -1.53 11.66
C ASP A 41 -2.15 -2.94 11.29
N GLY A 42 -1.26 -3.08 10.29
CA GLY A 42 -0.72 -4.38 9.88
C GLY A 42 -1.68 -5.32 9.13
N ASN A 43 -2.77 -4.83 8.56
CA ASN A 43 -3.83 -5.69 8.00
C ASN A 43 -3.58 -6.10 6.53
N LEU A 44 -3.82 -7.37 6.17
CA LEU A 44 -3.86 -7.91 4.79
C LEU A 44 -5.22 -7.65 4.10
N GLY A 45 -6.23 -7.21 4.84
CA GLY A 45 -7.62 -7.07 4.39
C GLY A 45 -7.95 -5.85 3.50
N ARG A 46 -6.96 -5.11 2.99
CA ARG A 46 -7.22 -3.96 2.09
C ARG A 46 -7.42 -4.39 0.63
N PRO A 47 -8.17 -3.62 -0.18
CA PRO A 47 -8.48 -3.93 -1.58
C PRO A 47 -7.33 -3.64 -2.57
N ASP A 48 -6.10 -3.51 -2.08
CA ASP A 48 -4.90 -3.28 -2.89
C ASP A 48 -4.26 -4.64 -3.26
N PRO A 49 -3.50 -4.76 -4.38
CA PRO A 49 -3.02 -6.04 -4.86
C PRO A 49 -2.16 -6.77 -3.82
N ASP A 50 -2.70 -7.83 -3.22
CA ASP A 50 -2.00 -8.68 -2.27
C ASP A 50 -2.04 -10.16 -2.69
N LEU A 51 -1.31 -11.03 -1.98
CA LEU A 51 -1.29 -12.46 -2.35
C LEU A 51 -2.63 -13.14 -2.10
N LYS A 52 -3.51 -12.55 -1.28
CA LYS A 52 -4.86 -13.05 -1.05
C LYS A 52 -5.71 -12.91 -2.32
N GLU A 53 -5.63 -11.79 -3.05
CA GLU A 53 -6.30 -11.67 -4.36
C GLU A 53 -5.83 -12.73 -5.38
N VAL A 54 -4.53 -13.05 -5.35
CA VAL A 54 -3.93 -14.13 -6.17
C VAL A 54 -4.51 -15.49 -5.80
N TRP A 55 -4.93 -15.70 -4.56
CA TRP A 55 -5.50 -16.97 -4.12
C TRP A 55 -7.02 -17.07 -4.26
N GLU A 56 -7.77 -16.01 -3.97
CA GLU A 56 -9.24 -15.98 -4.11
C GLU A 56 -9.72 -16.25 -5.53
N GLY A 57 -8.90 -15.92 -6.54
CA GLY A 57 -9.21 -16.17 -7.95
C GLY A 57 -9.12 -17.62 -8.40
N ASN A 58 -8.42 -18.51 -7.66
CA ASN A 58 -8.29 -19.92 -8.01
C ASN A 58 -7.88 -20.77 -6.78
N PRO A 59 -8.79 -21.56 -6.17
CA PRO A 59 -8.47 -22.36 -4.98
C PRO A 59 -7.51 -23.53 -5.25
N ASN A 60 -7.12 -23.79 -6.51
CA ASN A 60 -6.32 -24.95 -6.90
C ASN A 60 -4.83 -24.65 -7.19
N VAL A 61 -4.26 -23.57 -6.66
CA VAL A 61 -2.85 -23.23 -6.96
C VAL A 61 -1.89 -24.20 -6.25
N SER A 62 -1.60 -25.34 -6.86
CA SER A 62 -0.70 -26.36 -6.31
C SER A 62 0.77 -26.14 -6.69
N GLY A 63 1.07 -25.20 -7.59
CA GLY A 63 2.34 -25.07 -8.29
C GLY A 63 3.45 -24.23 -7.62
N TYR A 64 3.16 -23.48 -6.56
CA TYR A 64 4.14 -22.64 -5.87
C TYR A 64 3.89 -22.50 -4.37
N GLU A 65 4.89 -22.01 -3.65
CA GLU A 65 4.82 -21.62 -2.23
C GLU A 65 4.64 -20.10 -2.13
N ALA A 66 3.55 -19.62 -1.53
CA ALA A 66 3.29 -18.19 -1.41
C ALA A 66 3.86 -17.63 -0.10
N CYS A 67 4.66 -16.58 -0.19
CA CYS A 67 5.29 -15.92 0.97
C CYS A 67 4.98 -14.42 0.98
N ASN A 68 4.83 -13.84 2.16
CA ASN A 68 4.62 -12.40 2.35
C ASN A 68 5.66 -11.84 3.33
N MET A 69 6.08 -10.59 3.14
CA MET A 69 7.07 -9.91 3.97
C MET A 69 6.83 -8.40 4.04
N THR A 70 7.00 -7.77 5.19
CA THR A 70 6.75 -6.32 5.39
C THR A 70 8.04 -5.48 5.32
N MET A 71 8.73 -5.51 4.18
CA MET A 71 10.10 -4.98 3.99
C MET A 71 10.34 -3.53 4.41
N HIS A 72 9.33 -2.65 4.39
CA HIS A 72 9.45 -1.24 4.80
C HIS A 72 8.61 -0.85 6.01
N TYR A 73 7.99 -1.83 6.65
CA TYR A 73 7.13 -1.58 7.79
C TYR A 73 7.56 -2.45 8.95
N TRP A 74 8.16 -1.79 9.93
CA TRP A 74 8.27 -2.32 11.29
C TRP A 74 7.20 -1.61 12.12
N PRO A 75 6.37 -2.33 12.90
CA PRO A 75 5.31 -1.69 13.67
C PRO A 75 5.90 -0.65 14.61
N ARG A 76 5.33 0.56 14.62
CA ARG A 76 5.83 1.63 15.49
C ARG A 76 5.33 1.41 16.92
N PRO A 77 6.05 1.90 17.95
CA PRO A 77 5.68 1.65 19.34
C PRO A 77 4.23 1.97 19.72
N PHE A 78 3.60 2.95 19.06
CA PHE A 78 2.23 3.37 19.29
C PHE A 78 1.18 2.61 18.46
N ASP A 79 1.63 1.82 17.48
CA ASP A 79 0.80 0.94 16.65
C ASP A 79 0.76 -0.50 17.24
N LEU A 80 1.50 -0.74 18.34
CA LEU A 80 1.59 -2.05 18.97
C LEU A 80 0.34 -2.36 19.80
N PRO A 81 -0.11 -3.62 19.83
CA PRO A 81 -1.22 -4.05 20.67
C PRO A 81 -0.86 -3.88 22.16
N GLU A 82 -1.86 -3.55 22.97
CA GLU A 82 -1.73 -3.66 24.42
C GLU A 82 -1.57 -5.14 24.81
N VAL A 83 -0.58 -5.42 25.64
CA VAL A 83 -0.24 -6.77 26.09
C VAL A 83 -0.01 -6.80 27.60
N GLU A 84 -0.12 -7.98 28.20
CA GLU A 84 0.20 -8.16 29.62
C GLU A 84 1.68 -7.82 29.90
N PRO A 85 2.05 -7.39 31.12
CA PRO A 85 3.40 -6.90 31.43
C PRO A 85 4.57 -7.86 31.13
N ASN A 86 4.29 -9.15 30.92
CA ASN A 86 5.27 -10.19 30.63
C ASN A 86 5.26 -10.67 29.17
N GLN A 87 4.53 -9.97 28.28
CA GLN A 87 4.45 -10.28 26.86
C GLN A 87 5.20 -9.24 26.05
N ASP A 88 5.83 -9.67 24.95
CA ASP A 88 6.44 -8.76 23.99
C ASP A 88 5.36 -8.22 23.03
N PRO A 89 5.09 -6.90 23.02
CA PRO A 89 4.11 -6.30 22.12
C PRO A 89 4.49 -6.43 20.63
N TYR A 90 5.79 -6.46 20.30
CA TYR A 90 6.25 -6.72 18.92
C TYR A 90 5.96 -8.16 18.51
N ALA A 91 6.25 -9.13 19.39
CA ALA A 91 5.92 -10.53 19.13
C ALA A 91 4.41 -10.70 18.96
N LYS A 92 3.60 -10.03 19.79
CA LYS A 92 2.14 -10.08 19.69
C LYS A 92 1.63 -9.48 18.38
N TRP A 93 2.19 -8.38 17.91
CA TRP A 93 1.83 -7.78 16.63
C TRP A 93 2.08 -8.76 15.47
N TRP A 94 3.28 -9.36 15.42
CA TRP A 94 3.63 -10.34 14.38
C TRP A 94 2.78 -11.61 14.45
N ILE A 95 2.44 -12.07 15.66
CA ILE A 95 1.49 -13.17 15.86
C ILE A 95 0.13 -12.82 15.26
N ASN A 96 -0.42 -11.63 15.56
CA ASN A 96 -1.71 -11.21 15.02
C ASN A 96 -1.69 -11.17 13.48
N TYR A 97 -0.61 -10.65 12.89
CA TYR A 97 -0.43 -10.62 11.44
C TYR A 97 -0.38 -12.02 10.81
N MET A 98 0.34 -12.96 11.44
CA MET A 98 0.38 -14.36 11.00
C MET A 98 -0.96 -15.07 11.18
N GLU A 99 -1.68 -14.83 12.27
CA GLU A 99 -3.03 -15.34 12.47
C GLU A 99 -3.98 -14.84 11.39
N GLU A 100 -3.88 -13.57 11.02
CA GLU A 100 -4.66 -12.98 9.95
C GLU A 100 -4.34 -13.61 8.59
N ALA A 101 -3.04 -13.74 8.25
CA ALA A 101 -2.57 -14.40 7.04
C ALA A 101 -3.12 -15.83 6.93
N TYR A 102 -3.08 -16.58 8.04
CA TYR A 102 -3.69 -17.89 8.12
C TYR A 102 -5.20 -17.81 7.91
N ASN A 103 -5.92 -16.98 8.67
CA ASN A 103 -7.39 -16.96 8.63
C ASN A 103 -7.94 -16.54 7.26
N LEU A 104 -7.26 -15.63 6.55
CA LEU A 104 -7.69 -15.15 5.24
C LEU A 104 -7.38 -16.12 4.09
N THR A 105 -6.31 -16.91 4.20
CA THR A 105 -5.83 -17.74 3.08
C THR A 105 -6.00 -19.24 3.32
N ASN A 106 -6.21 -19.66 4.56
CA ASN A 106 -6.40 -21.06 4.92
C ASN A 106 -7.59 -21.68 4.17
N GLN A 107 -7.33 -22.83 3.57
CA GLN A 107 -8.36 -23.70 3.00
C GLN A 107 -8.16 -25.10 3.57
N ASN A 108 -9.21 -25.66 4.17
CA ASN A 108 -9.22 -27.00 4.76
C ASN A 108 -8.16 -27.24 5.85
N GLY A 109 -7.72 -26.20 6.55
CA GLY A 109 -6.74 -26.28 7.63
C GLY A 109 -5.28 -26.20 7.19
N GLU A 110 -5.01 -25.92 5.90
CA GLU A 110 -3.66 -25.81 5.36
C GLU A 110 -3.15 -24.37 5.37
N VAL A 111 -1.89 -24.17 5.78
CA VAL A 111 -1.18 -22.90 5.61
C VAL A 111 -0.94 -22.65 4.11
N ARG A 112 -1.50 -21.56 3.58
CA ARG A 112 -1.38 -21.17 2.16
C ARG A 112 -0.48 -19.97 1.94
N LEU A 113 -0.41 -19.06 2.91
CA LEU A 113 0.47 -17.90 2.90
C LEU A 113 1.42 -17.98 4.09
N LYS A 114 2.72 -18.05 3.81
CA LYS A 114 3.76 -17.96 4.83
C LYS A 114 4.18 -16.52 5.03
N VAL A 115 4.51 -16.13 6.26
CA VAL A 115 4.98 -14.80 6.62
C VAL A 115 6.45 -14.85 6.96
N ILE A 116 7.25 -13.99 6.33
CA ILE A 116 8.65 -13.77 6.65
C ILE A 116 8.75 -12.54 7.55
N VAL A 117 9.38 -12.72 8.71
CA VAL A 117 9.51 -11.68 9.75
C VAL A 117 10.81 -10.92 9.56
N GLY A 118 10.73 -9.60 9.36
CA GLY A 118 11.88 -8.71 9.16
C GLY A 118 11.47 -7.38 8.48
N PRO A 119 12.43 -6.51 8.15
CA PRO A 119 13.88 -6.68 8.32
C PRO A 119 14.32 -6.62 9.79
N LEU A 120 15.16 -7.56 10.21
CA LEU A 120 15.57 -7.71 11.61
C LEU A 120 16.80 -6.89 12.00
N TYR A 121 17.65 -6.48 11.05
CA TYR A 121 18.95 -5.86 11.37
C TYR A 121 18.84 -4.64 12.28
N SER A 122 17.97 -3.69 11.94
CA SER A 122 17.76 -2.48 12.75
C SER A 122 17.13 -2.79 14.11
N PHE A 123 16.22 -3.76 14.18
CA PHE A 123 15.62 -4.20 15.44
C PHE A 123 16.65 -4.89 16.33
N TYR A 124 17.52 -5.71 15.75
CA TYR A 124 18.60 -6.39 16.44
C TYR A 124 19.62 -5.41 17.02
N LEU A 125 20.01 -4.37 16.27
CA LEU A 125 20.94 -3.33 16.77
C LEU A 125 20.49 -2.70 18.10
N VAL A 126 19.17 -2.55 18.30
CA VAL A 126 18.61 -1.93 19.51
C VAL A 126 18.33 -2.96 20.61
N ASN A 127 17.90 -4.18 20.25
CA ASN A 127 17.37 -5.18 21.18
C ASN A 127 18.25 -6.43 21.37
N ARG A 128 19.48 -6.41 20.83
CA ARG A 128 20.45 -7.51 20.89
C ARG A 128 20.59 -8.11 22.28
N GLY A 129 20.70 -9.44 22.35
CA GLY A 129 20.77 -10.19 23.59
C GLY A 129 19.40 -10.72 24.02
N GLN A 130 19.05 -10.56 25.29
CA GLN A 130 17.89 -11.23 25.88
C GLN A 130 16.57 -10.88 25.18
N LEU A 131 16.31 -9.58 24.92
CA LEU A 131 15.04 -9.12 24.34
C LEU A 131 14.82 -9.69 22.93
N PHE A 132 15.83 -9.63 22.08
CA PHE A 132 15.75 -10.23 20.75
C PHE A 132 15.55 -11.76 20.81
N ASN A 133 16.26 -12.44 21.71
CA ASN A 133 16.13 -13.89 21.86
C ASN A 133 14.73 -14.30 22.36
N GLU A 134 14.13 -13.51 23.25
CA GLU A 134 12.76 -13.69 23.72
C GLU A 134 11.76 -13.45 22.58
N PHE A 135 11.92 -12.38 21.79
CA PHE A 135 11.10 -12.12 20.60
C PHE A 135 11.09 -13.31 19.62
N ILE A 136 12.26 -13.82 19.24
CA ILE A 136 12.38 -15.00 18.36
C ILE A 136 11.74 -16.22 19.01
N ALA A 137 11.96 -16.42 20.32
CA ALA A 137 11.43 -17.57 21.04
C ALA A 137 9.91 -17.55 21.12
N ASP A 138 9.29 -16.38 21.26
CA ASP A 138 7.84 -16.24 21.40
C ASP A 138 7.11 -16.57 20.10
N LEU A 139 7.61 -16.10 18.96
CA LEU A 139 7.06 -16.46 17.65
C LEU A 139 7.19 -17.96 17.37
N CYS A 140 8.39 -18.51 17.63
CA CYS A 140 8.68 -19.93 17.49
C CYS A 140 7.78 -20.82 18.37
N LYS A 141 7.55 -20.44 19.64
CA LYS A 141 6.68 -21.19 20.57
C LYS A 141 5.21 -21.08 20.20
N TRP A 142 4.76 -19.90 19.74
CA TRP A 142 3.38 -19.68 19.32
C TRP A 142 3.00 -20.61 18.18
N GLU A 143 3.89 -20.76 17.19
CA GLU A 143 3.63 -21.61 16.03
C GLU A 143 3.64 -23.10 16.38
N LYS A 144 4.62 -23.55 17.18
CA LYS A 144 4.91 -24.96 17.46
C LYS A 144 3.70 -25.72 18.02
N GLY A 145 3.25 -26.76 17.31
CA GLY A 145 2.16 -27.62 17.75
C GLY A 145 0.78 -26.93 17.78
N SER A 146 0.69 -25.75 17.17
CA SER A 146 -0.57 -25.02 16.99
C SER A 146 -1.21 -25.34 15.62
N LYS A 147 -2.45 -24.90 15.40
CA LYS A 147 -3.08 -24.96 14.07
C LYS A 147 -2.42 -24.03 13.04
N TYR A 148 -1.54 -23.13 13.48
CA TYR A 148 -0.83 -22.17 12.65
C TYR A 148 0.56 -22.68 12.23
N GLU A 149 0.93 -23.92 12.60
CA GLU A 149 2.22 -24.50 12.27
C GLU A 149 2.53 -24.46 10.77
N GLY A 150 3.62 -23.79 10.40
CA GLY A 150 4.09 -23.54 9.04
C GLY A 150 3.79 -22.14 8.50
N THR A 151 3.10 -21.28 9.26
CA THR A 151 2.80 -19.88 8.89
C THR A 151 4.04 -19.00 8.98
N LEU A 152 4.95 -19.24 9.92
CA LEU A 152 6.24 -18.57 9.97
C LEU A 152 7.13 -19.12 8.85
N GLY A 153 7.26 -18.35 7.77
CA GLY A 153 8.03 -18.71 6.58
C GLY A 153 9.54 -18.55 6.74
N GLY A 154 9.97 -17.70 7.66
CA GLY A 154 11.38 -17.45 7.91
C GLY A 154 11.69 -16.07 8.46
N TRP A 155 12.98 -15.75 8.45
CA TRP A 155 13.54 -14.54 9.01
C TRP A 155 14.22 -13.72 7.94
N TYR A 156 13.80 -12.46 7.77
CA TYR A 156 14.42 -11.53 6.85
C TYR A 156 15.41 -10.64 7.56
N THR A 157 16.68 -10.76 7.18
CA THR A 157 17.76 -10.07 7.88
C THR A 157 17.74 -8.60 7.55
N THR A 158 17.88 -8.26 6.27
CA THR A 158 18.06 -6.88 5.82
C THR A 158 17.84 -6.72 4.32
N GLU A 159 17.43 -5.50 3.98
CA GLU A 159 17.41 -4.97 2.62
C GLU A 159 18.78 -4.45 2.21
N GLU A 160 19.16 -4.76 0.96
CA GLU A 160 20.34 -4.25 0.25
C GLU A 160 21.47 -3.73 1.14
N PRO A 161 22.15 -4.56 1.95
CA PRO A 161 23.02 -4.08 3.04
C PRO A 161 24.29 -3.35 2.56
N MET A 162 24.51 -3.31 1.25
CA MET A 162 25.60 -2.64 0.54
C MET A 162 25.08 -1.59 -0.47
N GLY A 163 23.81 -1.23 -0.38
CA GLY A 163 23.12 -0.25 -1.24
C GLY A 163 23.57 1.19 -0.98
N SER A 164 23.01 2.16 -1.72
CA SER A 164 23.36 3.58 -1.52
C SER A 164 22.99 4.11 -0.12
N ASP A 165 21.90 3.60 0.43
CA ASP A 165 21.36 4.03 1.73
C ASP A 165 21.78 3.12 2.89
N HIS A 166 22.45 2.01 2.59
CA HIS A 166 22.83 0.98 3.57
C HIS A 166 24.30 0.60 3.44
N ASN A 167 25.05 0.81 4.53
CA ASN A 167 26.43 0.33 4.67
C ASN A 167 26.54 -0.46 5.98
N PHE A 168 25.85 -1.59 6.03
CA PHE A 168 25.73 -2.38 7.24
C PHE A 168 27.02 -3.16 7.55
N ASP A 169 27.13 -3.60 8.81
CA ASP A 169 28.21 -4.48 9.25
C ASP A 169 27.79 -5.95 9.08
N PRO A 170 28.49 -6.74 8.23
CA PRO A 170 28.17 -8.14 8.04
C PRO A 170 28.44 -9.00 9.27
N ASP A 171 29.34 -8.61 10.18
CA ASP A 171 29.60 -9.39 11.39
C ASP A 171 28.40 -9.32 12.35
N ILE A 172 27.76 -8.15 12.47
CA ILE A 172 26.50 -7.97 13.21
C ILE A 172 25.39 -8.83 12.58
N CYS A 173 25.28 -8.83 11.25
CA CYS A 173 24.27 -9.64 10.56
C CYS A 173 24.48 -11.14 10.81
N ASN A 174 25.74 -11.60 10.82
CA ASN A 174 26.06 -13.01 11.08
C ASN A 174 25.77 -13.41 12.53
N GLU A 175 26.05 -12.53 13.49
CA GLU A 175 25.75 -12.77 14.90
C GLU A 175 24.24 -12.86 15.15
N MET A 176 23.45 -11.97 14.55
CA MET A 176 21.98 -12.05 14.60
C MET A 176 21.47 -13.41 14.11
N ILE A 177 22.05 -13.94 13.02
CA ILE A 177 21.68 -15.27 12.50
C ILE A 177 22.09 -16.40 13.46
N ASP A 178 23.24 -16.27 14.12
CA ASP A 178 23.69 -17.24 15.13
C ASP A 178 22.73 -17.27 16.33
N ASP A 179 22.29 -16.10 16.81
CA ASP A 179 21.32 -15.96 17.90
C ASP A 179 19.97 -16.61 17.53
N ILE A 180 19.44 -16.33 16.33
CA ILE A 180 18.20 -16.96 15.82
C ILE A 180 18.34 -18.50 15.84
N LYS A 181 19.41 -19.03 15.24
CA LYS A 181 19.66 -20.48 15.15
C LYS A 181 19.83 -21.10 16.54
N GLN A 182 20.44 -20.39 17.48
CA GLN A 182 20.61 -20.86 18.84
C GLN A 182 19.26 -20.95 19.58
N VAL A 183 18.39 -19.95 19.40
CA VAL A 183 17.04 -19.95 19.97
C VAL A 183 16.22 -21.12 19.41
N GLU A 184 16.15 -21.28 18.09
CA GLU A 184 15.44 -22.39 17.43
C GLU A 184 15.91 -23.75 17.95
N LYS A 185 17.24 -23.93 18.03
CA LYS A 185 17.86 -25.15 18.56
C LYS A 185 17.51 -25.39 20.02
N SER A 186 17.50 -24.35 20.86
CA SER A 186 17.18 -24.47 22.29
C SER A 186 15.73 -24.90 22.52
N LEU A 187 14.83 -24.52 21.62
CA LEU A 187 13.40 -24.89 21.65
C LEU A 187 13.11 -26.23 20.95
N GLY A 188 14.11 -26.84 20.30
CA GLY A 188 13.95 -28.06 19.53
C GLY A 188 13.01 -27.89 18.34
N ILE A 189 13.07 -26.73 17.68
CA ILE A 189 12.23 -26.37 16.53
C ILE A 189 13.06 -26.54 15.24
N PRO A 190 12.46 -26.98 14.12
CA PRO A 190 13.13 -27.01 12.82
C PRO A 190 13.66 -25.62 12.42
N HIS A 191 14.75 -25.61 11.65
CA HIS A 191 15.33 -24.36 11.19
C HIS A 191 14.39 -23.65 10.19
N HIS A 192 14.04 -22.39 10.46
CA HIS A 192 13.35 -21.55 9.48
C HIS A 192 14.35 -20.88 8.55
N LYS A 193 13.97 -20.72 7.27
CA LYS A 193 14.84 -20.13 6.25
C LYS A 193 15.24 -18.70 6.62
N ILE A 194 16.51 -18.37 6.39
CA ILE A 194 17.05 -17.02 6.52
C ILE A 194 17.14 -16.35 5.13
N TYR A 195 16.49 -15.20 5.00
CA TYR A 195 16.38 -14.40 3.78
C TYR A 195 17.22 -13.14 3.89
N ILE A 196 17.90 -12.78 2.81
CA ILE A 196 18.57 -11.48 2.66
C ILE A 196 18.31 -10.93 1.26
N ASP A 197 18.15 -9.63 1.14
CA ASP A 197 18.06 -8.96 -0.16
C ASP A 197 19.38 -8.25 -0.48
N VAL A 198 19.87 -8.39 -1.71
CA VAL A 198 21.17 -7.85 -2.14
C VAL A 198 21.08 -7.16 -3.50
N ALA A 199 21.85 -6.08 -3.64
CA ALA A 199 22.11 -5.40 -4.89
C ALA A 199 23.58 -5.56 -5.27
N VAL A 200 23.87 -5.88 -6.54
CA VAL A 200 25.24 -6.00 -7.09
C VAL A 200 25.73 -4.72 -7.77
N ASP A 201 24.93 -3.67 -7.73
CA ASP A 201 25.19 -2.32 -8.24
C ASP A 201 25.14 -1.25 -7.14
N GLY A 202 25.05 -1.67 -5.87
CA GLY A 202 25.06 -0.76 -4.71
C GLY A 202 26.37 0.01 -4.54
N LEU A 203 26.27 1.21 -3.93
CA LEU A 203 27.42 2.12 -3.74
C LEU A 203 28.57 1.48 -2.95
N TYR A 204 28.25 0.64 -1.96
CA TYR A 204 29.22 -0.03 -1.08
C TYR A 204 29.44 -1.50 -1.47
N TYR A 205 28.93 -1.92 -2.64
CA TYR A 205 29.06 -3.30 -3.10
C TYR A 205 30.52 -3.73 -3.23
N SER A 206 30.83 -4.90 -2.69
CA SER A 206 32.07 -5.62 -2.95
C SER A 206 31.85 -7.12 -2.91
N ASN A 207 32.63 -7.88 -3.69
CA ASN A 207 32.56 -9.34 -3.68
C ASN A 207 32.82 -9.92 -2.28
N GLU A 208 33.72 -9.31 -1.50
CA GLU A 208 34.00 -9.72 -0.13
C GLU A 208 32.81 -9.43 0.80
N GLY A 209 32.19 -8.26 0.68
CA GLY A 209 30.97 -7.92 1.41
C GLY A 209 29.85 -8.90 1.13
N LEU A 210 29.57 -9.18 -0.15
CA LEU A 210 28.54 -10.15 -0.57
C LEU A 210 28.76 -11.53 0.07
N LEU A 211 30.00 -12.02 0.08
CA LEU A 211 30.35 -13.30 0.72
C LEU A 211 30.12 -13.28 2.23
N LYS A 212 30.46 -12.17 2.91
CA LYS A 212 30.29 -12.06 4.36
C LYS A 212 28.82 -11.97 4.76
N PHE A 213 28.02 -11.15 4.08
CA PHE A 213 26.59 -11.01 4.37
C PHE A 213 25.80 -12.27 4.08
N THR A 214 26.10 -12.93 2.96
CA THR A 214 25.36 -14.13 2.59
C THR A 214 25.85 -15.38 3.30
N ARG A 215 26.93 -15.33 4.10
CA ARG A 215 27.63 -16.50 4.68
C ARG A 215 26.71 -17.51 5.39
N GLN A 216 25.63 -17.07 6.02
CA GLN A 216 24.77 -17.95 6.81
C GLN A 216 23.31 -18.03 6.34
N VAL A 217 23.01 -17.44 5.18
CA VAL A 217 21.65 -17.31 4.66
C VAL A 217 21.25 -18.49 3.79
N ASP A 218 19.96 -18.83 3.79
CA ASP A 218 19.38 -19.91 2.97
C ASP A 218 18.88 -19.38 1.63
N VAL A 219 18.46 -18.11 1.60
CA VAL A 219 17.85 -17.48 0.43
C VAL A 219 18.48 -16.11 0.20
N VAL A 220 19.00 -15.91 -1.00
CA VAL A 220 19.48 -14.60 -1.47
C VAL A 220 18.49 -14.07 -2.49
N MET A 221 17.81 -12.98 -2.16
CA MET A 221 16.97 -12.20 -3.06
C MET A 221 17.82 -11.15 -3.75
N ILE A 222 17.58 -10.91 -5.04
CA ILE A 222 18.31 -9.93 -5.84
C ILE A 222 17.30 -8.89 -6.34
N SER A 223 17.47 -7.62 -5.95
CA SER A 223 16.53 -6.53 -6.20
C SER A 223 17.06 -5.45 -7.14
N ALA A 224 17.64 -4.32 -6.68
CA ALA A 224 17.92 -3.12 -7.49
C ALA A 224 18.55 -3.36 -8.86
N SER A 225 19.43 -4.35 -8.94
CA SER A 225 20.11 -4.74 -10.19
C SER A 225 19.19 -5.39 -11.24
N THR A 226 17.95 -5.73 -10.85
CA THR A 226 16.92 -6.43 -11.65
C THR A 226 15.65 -5.60 -11.85
N TYR A 227 15.67 -4.31 -11.51
CA TYR A 227 14.54 -3.40 -11.76
C TYR A 227 14.30 -3.20 -13.25
N LEU A 228 13.10 -3.56 -13.70
CA LEU A 228 12.77 -3.56 -15.13
C LEU A 228 11.93 -2.35 -15.56
N TRP A 229 11.21 -1.73 -14.62
CA TRP A 229 10.25 -0.65 -14.91
C TRP A 229 10.68 0.73 -14.42
N THR A 230 11.89 0.89 -13.91
CA THR A 230 12.44 2.19 -13.48
C THR A 230 12.82 3.10 -14.68
N THR A 231 12.24 2.88 -15.86
CA THR A 231 12.61 3.55 -17.10
C THR A 231 11.71 4.75 -17.39
N SER A 232 12.27 5.79 -18.03
CA SER A 232 11.54 7.00 -18.45
C SER A 232 10.72 6.81 -19.73
N VAL A 233 10.20 5.61 -20.01
CA VAL A 233 9.54 5.27 -21.28
C VAL A 233 8.04 5.03 -21.07
N ASN A 234 7.21 5.54 -21.99
CA ASN A 234 5.76 5.32 -21.99
C ASN A 234 5.41 3.83 -22.10
N GLN A 235 4.43 3.39 -21.29
CA GLN A 235 3.87 2.04 -21.37
C GLN A 235 2.99 1.84 -22.63
N PRO A 236 2.88 0.60 -23.12
CA PRO A 236 3.64 -0.55 -22.65
C PRO A 236 5.08 -0.54 -23.19
N VAL A 237 6.04 -1.08 -22.43
CA VAL A 237 7.44 -1.09 -22.85
C VAL A 237 7.66 -2.25 -23.80
N TYR A 238 7.84 -1.94 -25.08
CA TYR A 238 7.99 -2.94 -26.14
C TYR A 238 9.43 -3.47 -26.30
N GLU A 239 10.43 -2.84 -25.67
CA GLU A 239 11.84 -3.25 -25.64
C GLU A 239 12.50 -3.10 -24.23
N PRO A 240 11.94 -3.65 -23.16
CA PRO A 240 12.48 -3.46 -21.81
C PRO A 240 13.74 -4.30 -21.60
N ASN A 241 14.52 -3.92 -20.59
CA ASN A 241 15.84 -4.50 -20.31
C ASN A 241 15.75 -5.88 -19.62
N TRP A 242 14.90 -6.78 -20.11
CA TRP A 242 14.70 -8.11 -19.55
C TRP A 242 16.00 -8.93 -19.38
N LYS A 243 17.03 -8.59 -20.17
CA LYS A 243 18.37 -9.19 -20.09
C LYS A 243 19.06 -8.93 -18.74
N SER A 244 18.62 -7.91 -17.99
CA SER A 244 19.11 -7.60 -16.64
C SER A 244 18.67 -8.57 -15.55
N ILE A 245 17.77 -9.54 -15.80
CA ILE A 245 17.44 -10.53 -14.75
C ILE A 245 18.61 -11.52 -14.55
N HIS A 246 19.10 -12.11 -15.64
CA HIS A 246 20.09 -13.19 -15.55
C HIS A 246 21.51 -12.72 -15.21
N GLY A 247 21.87 -11.48 -15.57
CA GLY A 247 23.22 -10.95 -15.30
C GLY A 247 23.57 -10.92 -13.81
N PRO A 248 22.78 -10.22 -12.96
CA PRO A 248 22.93 -10.19 -11.51
C PRO A 248 22.87 -11.58 -10.86
N MET A 249 21.91 -12.43 -11.26
CA MET A 249 21.82 -13.81 -10.76
C MET A 249 23.13 -14.57 -10.97
N LYS A 250 23.70 -14.46 -12.18
CA LYS A 250 24.97 -15.08 -12.51
C LYS A 250 26.11 -14.53 -11.66
N ILE A 251 26.20 -13.21 -11.48
CA ILE A 251 27.23 -12.57 -10.65
C ILE A 251 27.18 -13.12 -9.22
N VAL A 252 25.99 -13.14 -8.61
CA VAL A 252 25.79 -13.64 -7.25
C VAL A 252 26.20 -15.11 -7.13
N ARG A 253 25.78 -15.96 -8.08
CA ARG A 253 26.12 -17.39 -8.10
C ARG A 253 27.62 -17.63 -8.27
N ASP A 254 28.26 -16.94 -9.21
CA ASP A 254 29.69 -17.07 -9.49
C ASP A 254 30.56 -16.67 -8.28
N ILE A 255 30.04 -15.82 -7.39
CA ILE A 255 30.72 -15.42 -6.16
C ILE A 255 30.43 -16.40 -5.03
N ILE A 256 29.15 -16.69 -4.74
CA ILE A 256 28.73 -17.40 -3.53
C ILE A 256 28.92 -18.91 -3.66
N TYR A 257 28.56 -19.52 -4.80
CA TYR A 257 28.55 -20.98 -4.93
C TYR A 257 29.95 -21.61 -4.78
N PRO A 258 31.02 -21.06 -5.39
CA PRO A 258 32.36 -21.60 -5.17
C PRO A 258 32.79 -21.54 -3.71
N ASP A 259 32.37 -20.51 -2.96
CA ASP A 259 32.66 -20.43 -1.53
C ASP A 259 31.93 -21.51 -0.73
N ARG A 260 30.63 -21.68 -0.97
CA ARG A 260 29.81 -22.74 -0.36
C ARG A 260 30.35 -24.13 -0.64
N ASP A 261 30.71 -24.39 -1.89
CA ASP A 261 31.25 -25.68 -2.31
C ASP A 261 32.58 -25.98 -1.60
N ARG A 262 33.48 -24.98 -1.47
CA ARG A 262 34.74 -25.12 -0.72
C ARG A 262 34.50 -25.43 0.75
N ARG A 263 33.48 -24.83 1.36
CA ARG A 263 33.09 -25.04 2.76
C ARG A 263 32.24 -26.29 2.98
N LYS A 264 31.80 -26.96 1.90
CA LYS A 264 30.86 -28.10 1.90
C LYS A 264 29.52 -27.74 2.57
N GLU A 265 29.09 -26.49 2.37
CA GLU A 265 27.82 -25.96 2.86
C GLU A 265 26.77 -26.02 1.74
N LYS A 266 25.48 -26.03 2.10
CA LYS A 266 24.39 -25.99 1.12
C LYS A 266 24.42 -24.65 0.38
N ARG A 267 24.32 -24.69 -0.96
CA ARG A 267 24.14 -23.48 -1.78
C ARG A 267 22.80 -22.80 -1.42
N PRO A 268 22.76 -21.47 -1.25
CA PRO A 268 21.49 -20.79 -1.02
C PRO A 268 20.61 -20.82 -2.27
N GLU A 269 19.30 -20.72 -2.07
CA GLU A 269 18.34 -20.44 -3.13
C GLU A 269 18.56 -19.01 -3.64
N ILE A 270 18.52 -18.81 -4.96
CA ILE A 270 18.65 -17.49 -5.59
C ILE A 270 17.29 -17.04 -6.08
N HIS A 271 16.73 -16.06 -5.40
CA HIS A 271 15.45 -15.44 -5.72
C HIS A 271 15.67 -14.12 -6.45
N VAL A 272 14.69 -13.72 -7.27
CA VAL A 272 14.71 -12.44 -8.00
C VAL A 272 13.52 -11.60 -7.57
N VAL A 273 13.76 -10.32 -7.29
CA VAL A 273 12.70 -9.34 -7.04
C VAL A 273 12.29 -8.67 -8.35
N LEU A 274 11.09 -8.97 -8.80
CA LEU A 274 10.40 -8.35 -9.90
C LEU A 274 9.71 -7.09 -9.39
N GLU A 275 10.41 -5.96 -9.47
CA GLU A 275 9.89 -4.65 -9.08
C GLU A 275 9.25 -3.91 -10.25
N SER A 276 8.14 -3.22 -9.96
CA SER A 276 7.63 -2.13 -10.80
C SER A 276 7.58 -0.81 -10.04
N ARG A 277 8.09 0.27 -10.66
CA ARG A 277 8.10 1.62 -10.09
C ARG A 277 7.68 2.63 -11.16
N ASP A 278 6.62 3.39 -10.91
CA ASP A 278 6.17 4.46 -11.80
C ASP A 278 6.56 5.84 -11.24
N ALA A 279 7.84 6.21 -11.33
CA ALA A 279 8.31 7.50 -10.80
C ALA A 279 7.88 8.72 -11.65
N ILE A 280 7.25 8.53 -12.82
CA ILE A 280 7.03 9.58 -13.84
C ILE A 280 5.55 9.65 -14.32
N GLY A 281 4.68 8.74 -13.88
CA GLY A 281 3.24 8.74 -14.18
C GLY A 281 2.87 8.08 -15.52
N HIS A 282 3.69 7.13 -15.98
CA HIS A 282 3.52 6.41 -17.25
C HIS A 282 2.64 5.16 -17.14
N GLY A 283 2.20 4.80 -15.94
CA GLY A 283 1.36 3.64 -15.67
C GLY A 283 2.13 2.36 -15.40
N GLN A 284 1.38 1.37 -14.95
CA GLN A 284 1.84 0.11 -14.39
C GLN A 284 2.05 -1.01 -15.43
N PRO A 285 2.83 -2.08 -15.13
CA PRO A 285 2.98 -3.18 -16.07
C PRO A 285 1.65 -3.87 -16.35
N THR A 286 1.42 -4.16 -17.62
CA THR A 286 0.29 -4.95 -18.11
C THR A 286 0.39 -6.41 -17.66
N ASN A 287 -0.73 -7.15 -17.71
CA ASN A 287 -0.75 -8.59 -17.41
C ASN A 287 0.30 -9.36 -18.23
N TRP A 288 0.46 -9.03 -19.51
CA TRP A 288 1.42 -9.70 -20.38
C TRP A 288 2.87 -9.40 -20.02
N GLU A 289 3.16 -8.15 -19.64
CA GLU A 289 4.49 -7.71 -19.22
C GLU A 289 4.92 -8.47 -17.97
N MET A 290 3.99 -8.69 -17.03
CA MET A 290 4.24 -9.52 -15.86
C MET A 290 4.46 -10.99 -16.21
N ARG A 291 3.67 -11.56 -17.12
CA ARG A 291 3.92 -12.94 -17.60
C ARG A 291 5.31 -13.06 -18.24
N GLN A 292 5.76 -12.09 -19.01
CA GLN A 292 7.11 -12.14 -19.59
C GLN A 292 8.21 -12.16 -18.55
N GLN A 293 8.08 -11.40 -17.48
CA GLN A 293 9.08 -11.39 -16.42
C GLN A 293 9.17 -12.69 -15.66
N ILE A 294 8.02 -13.21 -15.25
CA ILE A 294 7.94 -14.50 -14.57
C ILE A 294 8.59 -15.56 -15.44
N ASP A 295 8.28 -15.55 -16.74
CA ASP A 295 8.85 -16.47 -17.71
C ASP A 295 10.37 -16.33 -17.81
N ILE A 296 10.91 -15.11 -17.90
CA ILE A 296 12.36 -14.89 -18.05
C ILE A 296 13.10 -15.24 -16.75
N ALA A 297 12.57 -14.88 -15.59
CA ALA A 297 13.17 -15.23 -14.30
C ALA A 297 13.20 -16.74 -14.06
N LEU A 298 12.15 -17.44 -14.50
CA LEU A 298 11.98 -18.88 -14.28
C LEU A 298 12.41 -19.75 -15.46
N ARG A 299 13.04 -19.17 -16.49
CA ARG A 299 13.63 -19.90 -17.61
C ARG A 299 15.16 -19.86 -17.53
N GLN A 300 15.81 -20.85 -18.13
CA GLN A 300 17.25 -20.85 -18.26
C GLN A 300 17.72 -19.70 -19.17
N SER A 301 18.78 -19.01 -18.76
CA SER A 301 19.36 -17.94 -19.56
C SER A 301 19.96 -18.46 -20.85
N VAL A 302 19.47 -18.00 -22.00
CA VAL A 302 20.05 -18.34 -23.30
C VAL A 302 21.39 -17.63 -23.56
N ILE A 303 21.59 -16.46 -22.94
CA ILE A 303 22.80 -15.64 -23.10
C ILE A 303 23.91 -16.12 -22.17
N HIS A 304 23.58 -16.38 -20.91
CA HIS A 304 24.56 -16.69 -19.87
C HIS A 304 24.70 -18.18 -19.55
N ASN A 305 23.79 -19.02 -20.07
CA ASN A 305 23.65 -20.43 -19.69
C ASN A 305 23.49 -20.63 -18.18
N ASP A 306 22.94 -19.64 -17.49
CA ASP A 306 22.70 -19.62 -16.04
C ASP A 306 21.32 -20.25 -15.73
N PRO A 307 21.17 -21.05 -14.66
CA PRO A 307 19.90 -21.73 -14.36
C PRO A 307 18.78 -20.74 -13.98
N PRO A 308 17.50 -21.17 -14.03
CA PRO A 308 16.38 -20.36 -13.56
C PRO A 308 16.52 -19.86 -12.11
N ALA A 309 15.80 -18.82 -11.74
CA ALA A 309 15.65 -18.41 -10.34
C ALA A 309 14.96 -19.51 -9.51
N ASP A 310 15.30 -19.63 -8.23
CA ASP A 310 14.71 -20.57 -7.26
C ASP A 310 13.37 -20.05 -6.72
N GLY A 311 13.17 -18.74 -6.81
CA GLY A 311 11.97 -18.02 -6.38
C GLY A 311 11.88 -16.67 -7.06
N ILE A 312 10.68 -16.12 -7.12
CA ILE A 312 10.40 -14.78 -7.58
C ILE A 312 9.67 -14.02 -6.50
N TRP A 313 9.93 -12.73 -6.41
CA TRP A 313 9.31 -11.82 -5.46
C TRP A 313 8.72 -10.66 -6.21
N PHE A 314 7.60 -10.15 -5.76
CA PHE A 314 7.01 -8.96 -6.35
C PHE A 314 7.06 -7.81 -5.37
N PHE A 315 7.69 -6.71 -5.78
CA PHE A 315 7.77 -5.48 -5.02
C PHE A 315 6.94 -4.40 -5.70
N TRP A 316 5.96 -3.87 -4.98
CA TRP A 316 5.02 -2.88 -5.50
C TRP A 316 5.02 -1.62 -4.63
N TRP A 317 5.16 -0.45 -5.24
CA TRP A 317 5.00 0.84 -4.56
C TRP A 317 3.51 1.17 -4.34
N SER A 318 3.21 2.02 -3.35
CA SER A 318 1.86 2.28 -2.81
C SER A 318 0.81 2.89 -3.77
N GLU A 319 1.18 3.12 -5.03
CA GLU A 319 0.33 3.75 -6.05
C GLU A 319 0.04 2.81 -7.24
N ILE A 320 0.49 1.56 -7.16
CA ILE A 320 0.43 0.61 -8.27
C ILE A 320 -0.97 0.02 -8.46
N GLY A 321 -1.75 -0.13 -7.39
CA GLY A 321 -3.18 -0.41 -7.48
C GLY A 321 -4.02 0.76 -8.00
N ARG A 322 -3.43 1.94 -8.27
CA ARG A 322 -4.18 3.18 -8.47
C ARG A 322 -3.95 3.80 -9.86
N LYS A 323 -4.99 4.42 -10.41
CA LYS A 323 -4.87 5.21 -11.63
C LYS A 323 -3.96 6.43 -11.39
N ALA A 324 -2.85 6.53 -12.12
CA ALA A 324 -1.80 7.56 -11.96
C ALA A 324 -2.28 9.03 -11.92
N LYS A 325 -3.47 9.33 -12.47
CA LYS A 325 -4.04 10.69 -12.48
C LYS A 325 -5.09 10.94 -11.40
N THR A 326 -5.75 9.90 -10.91
CA THR A 326 -6.91 10.04 -10.02
C THR A 326 -6.67 9.45 -8.65
N LEU A 327 -5.61 8.64 -8.48
CA LEU A 327 -5.31 7.86 -7.28
C LEU A 327 -6.49 6.94 -6.87
N GLU A 328 -7.40 6.63 -7.81
CA GLU A 328 -8.49 5.67 -7.62
C GLU A 328 -7.94 4.25 -7.71
N ASP A 329 -8.34 3.38 -6.78
CA ASP A 329 -8.05 1.95 -6.84
C ASP A 329 -8.66 1.35 -8.11
N ASP A 330 -7.84 0.75 -8.96
CA ASP A 330 -8.23 -0.09 -10.08
C ASP A 330 -8.27 -1.54 -9.58
N TRP A 331 -9.42 -2.01 -9.07
CA TRP A 331 -9.61 -3.39 -8.65
C TRP A 331 -9.26 -4.42 -9.75
N ASN A 332 -9.44 -4.05 -11.02
CA ASN A 332 -9.03 -4.91 -12.12
C ASN A 332 -7.50 -5.03 -12.25
N TYR A 333 -6.74 -4.15 -11.59
CA TYR A 333 -5.28 -4.13 -11.63
C TYR A 333 -4.64 -5.23 -10.77
N GLY A 334 -5.03 -5.37 -9.50
CA GLY A 334 -4.51 -6.46 -8.66
C GLY A 334 -4.85 -7.84 -9.21
N ARG A 335 -6.06 -7.97 -9.76
CA ARG A 335 -6.50 -9.15 -10.53
C ARG A 335 -5.64 -9.42 -11.78
N LYS A 336 -5.17 -8.40 -12.51
CA LYS A 336 -4.28 -8.60 -13.67
C LYS A 336 -2.96 -9.25 -13.24
N ILE A 337 -2.36 -8.81 -12.14
CA ILE A 337 -1.10 -9.39 -11.65
C ILE A 337 -1.34 -10.81 -11.15
N ALA A 338 -2.38 -10.99 -10.33
CA ALA A 338 -2.82 -12.28 -9.83
C ALA A 338 -2.97 -13.31 -10.96
N GLU A 339 -3.70 -12.96 -12.01
CA GLU A 339 -3.88 -13.84 -13.16
C GLU A 339 -2.56 -14.11 -13.90
N ALA A 340 -1.67 -13.12 -14.01
CA ALA A 340 -0.35 -13.34 -14.62
C ALA A 340 0.47 -14.37 -13.82
N ILE A 341 0.46 -14.30 -12.49
CA ILE A 341 1.12 -15.26 -11.60
C ILE A 341 0.51 -16.65 -11.75
N GLN A 342 -0.83 -16.75 -11.60
CA GLN A 342 -1.57 -18.01 -11.69
C GLN A 342 -1.35 -18.73 -13.02
N ILE A 343 -1.20 -17.97 -14.12
CA ILE A 343 -1.02 -18.54 -15.45
C ILE A 343 0.45 -18.86 -15.69
N GLN A 344 1.36 -17.94 -15.43
CA GLN A 344 2.72 -18.08 -15.90
C GLN A 344 3.60 -18.92 -14.98
N VAL A 345 3.43 -18.85 -13.65
CA VAL A 345 4.29 -19.62 -12.74
C VAL A 345 4.16 -21.13 -13.00
N PRO A 346 2.96 -21.75 -13.04
CA PRO A 346 2.84 -23.18 -13.35
C PRO A 346 3.43 -23.57 -14.71
N ARG A 347 3.34 -22.67 -15.70
CA ARG A 347 3.91 -22.87 -17.03
C ARG A 347 5.44 -22.91 -17.01
N SER A 348 6.07 -22.09 -16.19
CA SER A 348 7.53 -21.99 -16.11
C SER A 348 8.17 -23.02 -15.16
N THR A 349 7.39 -23.64 -14.25
CA THR A 349 7.92 -24.51 -13.17
C THR A 349 7.55 -25.99 -13.27
N SER A 350 6.83 -26.41 -14.32
CA SER A 350 6.61 -27.84 -14.62
C SER A 350 6.08 -28.69 -13.45
N ALA A 351 5.16 -28.16 -12.65
CA ALA A 351 4.28 -29.00 -11.84
C ALA A 351 3.31 -29.73 -12.79
N GLU A 352 3.61 -31.00 -13.08
CA GLU A 352 2.86 -31.94 -13.92
C GLU A 352 2.97 -31.82 -15.45
N ILE A 353 4.17 -31.99 -16.00
CA ILE A 353 4.35 -32.34 -17.44
C ILE A 353 3.96 -33.81 -17.75
N SER A 354 3.55 -34.61 -16.77
CA SER A 354 2.92 -35.91 -17.04
C SER A 354 1.39 -35.76 -17.09
N SER A 355 0.88 -35.49 -18.31
CA SER A 355 -0.52 -35.56 -18.80
C SER A 355 -1.25 -34.25 -19.17
N VAL A 356 -0.74 -33.06 -18.83
CA VAL A 356 -1.43 -31.77 -19.10
C VAL A 356 -0.73 -30.88 -20.15
N GLY A 357 0.25 -31.40 -20.89
CA GLY A 357 0.87 -30.70 -22.02
C GLY A 357 -0.05 -30.47 -23.24
N LYS A 358 -1.31 -30.90 -23.18
CA LYS A 358 -2.38 -30.55 -24.14
C LYS A 358 -3.38 -29.64 -23.42
N GLY A 359 -3.34 -28.33 -23.70
CA GLY A 359 -4.47 -27.44 -23.41
C GLY A 359 -4.20 -26.16 -22.59
N VAL A 360 -2.97 -25.90 -22.12
CA VAL A 360 -2.64 -24.63 -21.45
C VAL A 360 -2.46 -23.49 -22.47
N ASP A 361 -1.79 -23.80 -23.58
CA ASP A 361 -1.65 -22.86 -24.69
C ASP A 361 -2.75 -23.02 -25.74
N PRO A 362 -3.23 -21.91 -26.31
CA PRO A 362 -4.08 -21.96 -27.49
C PRO A 362 -3.41 -22.76 -28.61
N GLU A 363 -4.13 -23.68 -29.26
CA GLU A 363 -3.58 -24.42 -30.40
C GLU A 363 -3.28 -23.54 -31.62
N LYS A 364 -3.85 -22.33 -31.66
CA LYS A 364 -3.72 -21.40 -32.77
C LYS A 364 -3.58 -19.97 -32.28
N THR A 365 -2.65 -19.24 -32.90
CA THR A 365 -2.58 -17.78 -32.80
C THR A 365 -3.72 -17.17 -33.61
N ARG A 366 -4.66 -16.50 -32.94
CA ARG A 366 -5.88 -15.95 -33.57
C ARG A 366 -6.55 -14.87 -32.72
N PHE A 367 -7.40 -14.06 -33.32
CA PHE A 367 -8.29 -13.18 -32.56
C PHE A 367 -9.41 -13.96 -31.85
N ARG A 368 -9.94 -13.35 -30.79
CA ARG A 368 -10.98 -13.92 -29.93
C ARG A 368 -12.12 -12.95 -29.68
N PHE A 369 -12.51 -12.21 -30.71
CA PHE A 369 -13.68 -11.34 -30.65
C PHE A 369 -14.95 -12.17 -30.36
N PRO A 370 -15.89 -11.67 -29.54
CA PRO A 370 -17.17 -12.33 -29.30
C PRO A 370 -17.96 -12.45 -30.61
N GLN A 371 -18.52 -13.62 -30.89
CA GLN A 371 -19.17 -13.91 -32.19
C GLN A 371 -20.54 -13.23 -32.40
N SER A 372 -21.13 -12.62 -31.36
CA SER A 372 -22.51 -12.11 -31.37
C SER A 372 -22.68 -10.66 -30.91
N ILE A 373 -21.59 -9.92 -30.63
CA ILE A 373 -21.64 -8.58 -30.04
C ILE A 373 -20.71 -7.64 -30.84
N SER A 374 -21.11 -6.38 -31.06
CA SER A 374 -20.19 -5.35 -31.57
C SER A 374 -19.02 -5.17 -30.59
N PHE A 375 -17.78 -5.16 -31.07
CA PHE A 375 -16.62 -4.88 -30.21
C PHE A 375 -16.62 -3.40 -29.82
N ASN A 376 -16.61 -3.11 -28.52
CA ASN A 376 -16.34 -1.78 -28.00
C ASN A 376 -14.88 -1.66 -27.55
N PRO A 377 -14.05 -0.87 -28.24
CA PRO A 377 -12.64 -0.72 -27.87
C PRO A 377 -12.40 0.16 -26.64
N TYR A 378 -13.43 0.86 -26.13
CA TYR A 378 -13.31 1.73 -24.95
C TYR A 378 -13.22 0.93 -23.63
N ASN A 379 -14.05 -0.11 -23.49
CA ASN A 379 -14.12 -0.91 -22.27
C ASN A 379 -13.46 -2.30 -22.40
N SER A 380 -12.91 -2.63 -23.58
CA SER A 380 -12.30 -3.93 -23.85
C SER A 380 -11.03 -3.79 -24.69
N CYS A 381 -9.96 -4.48 -24.29
CA CYS A 381 -8.77 -4.60 -25.13
C CYS A 381 -9.04 -5.50 -26.35
N ILE A 382 -8.23 -5.38 -27.41
CA ILE A 382 -8.33 -6.26 -28.59
C ILE A 382 -7.98 -7.70 -28.19
N PRO A 383 -8.91 -8.67 -28.22
CA PRO A 383 -8.68 -10.00 -27.68
C PRO A 383 -7.99 -10.90 -28.70
N TYR A 384 -6.90 -11.55 -28.31
CA TYR A 384 -6.26 -12.59 -29.13
C TYR A 384 -5.64 -13.70 -28.27
N ASP A 385 -5.27 -14.78 -28.93
CA ASP A 385 -4.55 -15.93 -28.39
C ASP A 385 -3.21 -16.03 -29.14
N LEU A 386 -2.15 -16.46 -28.45
CA LEU A 386 -0.86 -16.81 -29.03
C LEU A 386 -0.56 -18.29 -28.79
N ALA A 387 -0.36 -19.06 -29.86
CA ALA A 387 0.04 -20.46 -29.75
C ALA A 387 1.53 -20.65 -29.43
N GLU A 388 2.35 -19.68 -29.79
CA GLU A 388 3.78 -19.66 -29.51
C GLU A 388 4.23 -18.22 -29.20
N SER A 389 5.33 -18.08 -28.47
CA SER A 389 5.89 -16.78 -28.09
C SER A 389 6.57 -16.12 -29.31
N GLY A 390 6.46 -14.79 -29.43
CA GLY A 390 7.09 -14.07 -30.53
C GLY A 390 6.70 -12.61 -30.64
N ASN A 391 7.23 -11.91 -31.65
CA ASN A 391 6.93 -10.50 -31.90
C ASN A 391 5.53 -10.32 -32.50
N VAL A 392 4.64 -9.67 -31.77
CA VAL A 392 3.24 -9.47 -32.16
C VAL A 392 3.04 -8.10 -32.80
N ARG A 393 2.25 -8.06 -33.88
CA ARG A 393 1.73 -6.82 -34.47
C ARG A 393 0.27 -6.98 -34.85
N ILE A 394 -0.53 -5.96 -34.59
CA ILE A 394 -1.94 -5.89 -35.01
C ILE A 394 -2.13 -4.70 -35.94
N ASP A 395 -2.69 -4.93 -37.12
CA ASP A 395 -3.10 -3.87 -38.05
C ASP A 395 -4.63 -3.79 -38.10
N ILE A 396 -5.18 -2.57 -38.12
CA ILE A 396 -6.62 -2.33 -38.26
C ILE A 396 -6.86 -1.58 -39.57
N LEU A 397 -7.75 -2.12 -40.41
CA LEU A 397 -8.20 -1.53 -41.66
C LEU A 397 -9.66 -1.08 -41.56
N ASN A 398 -10.01 0.04 -42.19
CA ASN A 398 -11.40 0.45 -42.38
C ASN A 398 -12.09 -0.38 -43.49
N GLU A 399 -13.39 -0.14 -43.70
CA GLU A 399 -14.18 -0.84 -44.74
C GLU A 399 -13.63 -0.72 -46.17
N ARG A 400 -12.84 0.33 -46.44
CA ARG A 400 -12.19 0.56 -47.74
C ARG A 400 -10.82 -0.13 -47.85
N GLY A 401 -10.41 -0.91 -46.84
CA GLY A 401 -9.11 -1.58 -46.78
C GLY A 401 -7.94 -0.66 -46.45
N SER A 402 -8.18 0.60 -46.10
CA SER A 402 -7.11 1.53 -45.70
C SER A 402 -6.76 1.32 -44.23
N ARG A 403 -5.47 1.29 -43.93
CA ARG A 403 -4.98 1.11 -42.55
C ARG A 403 -5.23 2.36 -41.71
N VAL A 404 -5.92 2.18 -40.59
CA VAL A 404 -6.25 3.25 -39.64
C VAL A 404 -5.43 3.20 -38.36
N LYS A 405 -4.92 2.02 -37.98
CA LYS A 405 -4.07 1.84 -36.80
C LYS A 405 -3.12 0.66 -36.96
N THR A 406 -1.94 0.78 -36.37
CA THR A 406 -0.97 -0.30 -36.17
C THR A 406 -0.60 -0.34 -34.69
N PHE A 407 -0.64 -1.51 -34.08
CA PHE A 407 -0.08 -1.79 -32.76
C PHE A 407 1.13 -2.70 -32.93
N ASN A 408 2.32 -2.21 -32.60
CA ASN A 408 3.53 -3.02 -32.53
C ASN A 408 3.68 -3.47 -31.09
N MET A 409 3.28 -4.71 -30.80
CA MET A 409 3.17 -5.22 -29.43
C MET A 409 4.48 -5.78 -28.88
N GLY A 410 5.55 -5.81 -29.68
CA GLY A 410 6.83 -6.38 -29.28
C GLY A 410 6.78 -7.89 -29.06
N TYR A 411 7.81 -8.46 -28.44
CA TYR A 411 7.83 -9.86 -28.05
C TYR A 411 6.74 -10.13 -27.01
N GLN A 412 6.00 -11.24 -27.16
CA GLN A 412 4.99 -11.72 -26.20
C GLN A 412 5.11 -13.21 -25.93
N THR A 413 4.83 -13.62 -24.69
CA THR A 413 4.76 -15.04 -24.32
C THR A 413 3.45 -15.67 -24.82
N ALA A 414 3.52 -16.96 -25.19
CA ALA A 414 2.34 -17.73 -25.58
C ALA A 414 1.25 -17.74 -24.49
N GLY A 415 -0.02 -17.87 -24.90
CA GLY A 415 -1.16 -17.94 -23.99
C GLY A 415 -2.39 -17.19 -24.48
N SER A 416 -3.45 -17.25 -23.67
CA SER A 416 -4.68 -16.50 -23.94
C SER A 416 -4.59 -15.07 -23.41
N LEU A 417 -4.92 -14.11 -24.27
CA LEU A 417 -4.81 -12.66 -24.04
C LEU A 417 -6.17 -11.96 -24.21
N ILE A 418 -7.27 -12.70 -23.98
CA ILE A 418 -8.65 -12.26 -24.21
C ILE A 418 -9.05 -11.08 -23.29
N ARG A 419 -8.62 -11.07 -22.03
CA ARG A 419 -9.07 -10.06 -21.04
C ARG A 419 -8.10 -8.90 -20.81
N PHE A 420 -6.80 -9.17 -20.80
CA PHE A 420 -5.81 -8.20 -20.28
C PHE A 420 -4.51 -8.11 -21.09
N GLY A 421 -4.42 -8.79 -22.23
CA GLY A 421 -3.16 -8.93 -22.96
C GLY A 421 -3.06 -8.15 -24.27
N GLY A 422 -4.19 -7.71 -24.82
CA GLY A 422 -4.19 -6.92 -26.05
C GLY A 422 -4.13 -5.40 -25.83
N PRO A 423 -3.85 -4.63 -26.88
CA PRO A 423 -3.87 -3.18 -26.81
C PRO A 423 -5.31 -2.65 -26.74
N TYR A 424 -5.50 -1.56 -25.99
CA TYR A 424 -6.70 -0.74 -26.10
C TYR A 424 -6.61 0.15 -27.34
N TRP A 425 -7.74 0.38 -27.98
CA TRP A 425 -7.81 1.24 -29.16
C TRP A 425 -8.60 2.50 -28.84
N GLU A 426 -7.91 3.62 -28.75
CA GLU A 426 -8.53 4.94 -28.56
C GLU A 426 -9.31 5.38 -29.81
N LYS A 427 -10.47 6.02 -29.59
CA LYS A 427 -11.41 6.44 -30.66
C LYS A 427 -10.73 7.31 -31.70
N GLY A 428 -10.12 8.43 -31.30
CA GLY A 428 -9.61 9.43 -32.24
C GLY A 428 -10.70 9.86 -33.24
N ASN A 429 -10.38 9.88 -34.53
CA ASN A 429 -11.33 10.19 -35.61
C ASN A 429 -12.02 8.93 -36.20
N ASN A 430 -12.05 7.82 -35.45
CA ASN A 430 -12.70 6.59 -35.91
C ASN A 430 -14.17 6.57 -35.48
N PHE A 431 -15.02 6.03 -36.35
CA PHE A 431 -16.48 6.01 -36.17
C PHE A 431 -16.97 4.57 -35.94
N ASN A 432 -18.26 4.43 -35.63
CA ASN A 432 -18.93 3.14 -35.66
C ASN A 432 -18.89 2.57 -37.08
N GLY A 433 -18.62 1.28 -37.23
CA GLY A 433 -18.50 0.66 -38.55
C GLY A 433 -17.83 -0.72 -38.51
N THR A 434 -17.67 -1.33 -39.67
CA THR A 434 -16.94 -2.61 -39.79
C THR A 434 -15.46 -2.35 -40.01
N TYR A 435 -14.61 -3.01 -39.23
CA TYR A 435 -13.16 -2.93 -39.38
C TYR A 435 -12.58 -4.32 -39.56
N THR A 436 -11.50 -4.42 -40.35
CA THR A 436 -10.75 -5.66 -40.52
C THR A 436 -9.51 -5.60 -39.64
N PHE A 437 -9.39 -6.55 -38.73
CA PHE A 437 -8.24 -6.73 -37.84
C PHE A 437 -7.33 -7.80 -38.40
N LEU A 438 -6.03 -7.54 -38.46
CA LEU A 438 -5.00 -8.45 -38.96
C LEU A 438 -3.98 -8.71 -37.85
N LEU A 439 -3.75 -9.97 -37.51
CA LEU A 439 -2.80 -10.41 -36.50
C LEU A 439 -1.53 -10.96 -37.18
N TYR A 440 -0.38 -10.49 -36.72
CA TYR A 440 0.93 -10.96 -37.16
C TYR A 440 1.77 -11.45 -35.97
N LEU A 441 2.51 -12.54 -36.18
CA LEU A 441 3.50 -13.08 -35.26
C LEU A 441 4.82 -13.29 -35.99
N ASN A 442 5.91 -12.72 -35.48
CA ASN A 442 7.24 -12.77 -36.12
C ASN A 442 7.20 -12.33 -37.59
N SER A 443 6.42 -11.28 -37.90
CA SER A 443 6.15 -10.77 -39.25
C SER A 443 5.34 -11.71 -40.17
N LYS A 444 4.93 -12.89 -39.71
CA LYS A 444 4.04 -13.80 -40.43
C LYS A 444 2.58 -13.46 -40.12
N PHE A 445 1.74 -13.44 -41.15
CA PHE A 445 0.29 -13.28 -41.00
C PHE A 445 -0.31 -14.52 -40.33
N MET A 446 -1.14 -14.32 -39.30
CA MET A 446 -1.71 -15.38 -38.47
C MET A 446 -3.22 -15.46 -38.58
N ASP A 447 -3.92 -14.32 -38.53
CA ASP A 447 -5.38 -14.30 -38.53
C ASP A 447 -5.97 -12.98 -39.05
N GLU A 448 -7.18 -13.05 -39.59
CA GLU A 448 -7.97 -11.91 -40.06
C GLU A 448 -9.41 -12.05 -39.57
N VAL A 449 -9.94 -11.01 -38.93
CA VAL A 449 -11.34 -10.97 -38.50
C VAL A 449 -11.96 -9.63 -38.87
N LYS A 450 -13.17 -9.69 -39.45
CA LYS A 450 -14.04 -8.53 -39.63
C LYS A 450 -14.90 -8.35 -38.39
N VAL A 451 -14.81 -7.19 -37.78
CA VAL A 451 -15.45 -6.89 -36.50
C VAL A 451 -16.30 -5.65 -36.67
N LYS A 452 -17.56 -5.72 -36.25
CA LYS A 452 -18.39 -4.53 -36.11
C LYS A 452 -17.94 -3.80 -34.85
N VAL A 453 -17.40 -2.60 -35.02
CA VAL A 453 -16.93 -1.75 -33.94
C VAL A 453 -18.04 -0.77 -33.59
N GLN A 454 -18.40 -0.75 -32.31
CA GLN A 454 -19.38 0.18 -31.78
C GLN A 454 -18.76 0.84 -30.55
N TRP A 455 -18.47 2.12 -30.67
CA TRP A 455 -18.01 2.95 -29.57
C TRP A 455 -19.23 3.22 -28.67
N ASP A 456 -19.19 2.76 -27.42
CA ASP A 456 -20.24 3.12 -26.44
C ASP A 456 -20.22 4.63 -26.16
N ILE A 457 -21.34 5.14 -25.67
CA ILE A 457 -21.40 6.52 -25.16
C ILE A 457 -20.47 6.64 -23.95
N THR A 458 -19.57 7.62 -23.98
CA THR A 458 -18.72 7.91 -22.83
C THR A 458 -19.53 8.73 -21.83
N VAL A 459 -19.81 8.14 -20.67
CA VAL A 459 -20.50 8.80 -19.57
C VAL A 459 -19.48 9.17 -18.50
N LYS A 460 -19.60 10.37 -17.94
CA LYS A 460 -18.77 10.84 -16.83
C LYS A 460 -19.63 11.61 -15.83
N SER A 461 -19.19 11.61 -14.57
CA SER A 461 -19.75 12.54 -13.59
C SER A 461 -19.16 13.93 -13.80
N SER A 462 -20.00 14.95 -13.60
CA SER A 462 -19.62 16.37 -13.66
C SER A 462 -19.62 17.04 -12.29
N SER A 463 -20.11 16.34 -11.26
CA SER A 463 -20.27 16.85 -9.88
C SER A 463 -19.52 16.03 -8.84
N HIS A 464 -19.30 14.73 -9.10
CA HIS A 464 -18.74 13.79 -8.14
C HIS A 464 -17.49 13.12 -8.71
N LYS A 465 -16.55 12.82 -7.81
CA LYS A 465 -15.48 11.88 -8.10
C LYS A 465 -15.94 10.49 -7.66
N ILE A 466 -15.79 9.51 -8.54
CA ILE A 466 -16.25 8.13 -8.29
C ILE A 466 -15.41 7.51 -7.16
N GLY A 467 -16.09 6.85 -6.21
CA GLY A 467 -15.44 6.26 -5.03
C GLY A 467 -14.99 7.25 -3.95
N TYR A 468 -15.38 8.53 -4.03
CA TYR A 468 -15.07 9.53 -3.01
C TYR A 468 -16.35 9.96 -2.31
N TRP A 469 -16.31 10.03 -0.99
CA TRP A 469 -17.39 10.55 -0.16
C TRP A 469 -17.70 12.00 -0.50
N SER A 470 -18.98 12.33 -0.53
CA SER A 470 -19.49 13.65 -0.83
C SER A 470 -20.71 13.95 0.02
N GLN A 471 -20.75 15.15 0.61
CA GLN A 471 -21.94 15.71 1.25
C GLN A 471 -23.00 16.20 0.25
N ASN A 472 -22.65 16.33 -1.04
CA ASN A 472 -23.63 16.60 -2.09
C ASN A 472 -24.33 15.28 -2.44
N ASN A 473 -25.63 15.15 -2.20
CA ASN A 473 -26.38 13.93 -2.50
C ASN A 473 -27.10 13.92 -3.86
N VAL A 474 -26.81 14.89 -4.73
CA VAL A 474 -27.36 14.98 -6.08
C VAL A 474 -26.24 14.88 -7.12
N ILE A 475 -26.27 13.81 -7.92
CA ILE A 475 -25.21 13.50 -8.88
C ILE A 475 -25.60 14.01 -10.27
N ASP A 476 -24.79 14.93 -10.77
CA ASP A 476 -24.83 15.40 -12.16
C ASP A 476 -23.89 14.56 -13.04
N VAL A 477 -24.44 13.92 -14.06
CA VAL A 477 -23.71 13.16 -15.09
C VAL A 477 -23.86 13.79 -16.46
N GLN A 478 -22.88 13.56 -17.31
CA GLN A 478 -22.86 14.02 -18.68
C GLN A 478 -22.27 12.95 -19.59
N TRP A 479 -22.77 12.85 -20.82
CA TRP A 479 -22.24 11.99 -21.87
C TRP A 479 -22.10 12.77 -23.16
N GLU A 480 -21.12 12.39 -23.99
CA GLU A 480 -20.97 13.02 -25.30
C GLU A 480 -21.90 12.39 -26.35
N PRO A 481 -22.53 13.25 -27.15
CA PRO A 481 -22.54 13.06 -28.59
C PRO A 481 -22.09 14.36 -29.27
N GLN A 482 -20.83 14.44 -29.74
CA GLN A 482 -20.38 15.62 -30.48
C GLN A 482 -20.92 15.63 -31.92
N SER A 483 -22.09 16.26 -32.05
CA SER A 483 -22.64 17.06 -33.16
C SER A 483 -22.76 16.50 -34.59
N GLU A 484 -22.10 15.42 -34.98
CA GLU A 484 -22.30 14.77 -36.30
C GLU A 484 -22.62 13.26 -36.21
N GLU A 485 -22.50 12.65 -35.02
CA GLU A 485 -22.73 11.22 -34.77
C GLU A 485 -24.17 10.85 -34.33
N ILE A 486 -25.09 11.82 -34.26
CA ILE A 486 -26.50 11.62 -33.83
C ILE A 486 -27.37 11.01 -34.96
N ALA A 487 -26.79 10.75 -36.15
CA ALA A 487 -27.51 10.08 -37.23
C ALA A 487 -27.86 8.64 -36.81
N GLY A 488 -29.07 8.48 -36.26
CA GLY A 488 -29.64 7.20 -35.89
C GLY A 488 -29.79 6.92 -34.40
N ILE A 489 -29.66 7.89 -33.47
CA ILE A 489 -30.11 7.74 -32.07
C ILE A 489 -31.46 8.45 -31.89
N GLU A 490 -32.42 7.76 -31.29
CA GLU A 490 -33.78 8.26 -31.03
C GLU A 490 -33.95 8.75 -29.58
N GLY A 491 -33.28 8.13 -28.62
CA GLY A 491 -33.31 8.54 -27.21
C GLY A 491 -32.47 7.65 -26.30
N TYR A 492 -32.56 7.92 -25.00
CA TYR A 492 -31.83 7.23 -23.94
C TYR A 492 -32.80 6.69 -22.88
N SER A 493 -32.48 5.52 -22.33
CA SER A 493 -33.10 4.96 -21.12
C SER A 493 -32.09 5.07 -19.99
N ILE A 494 -32.49 5.59 -18.83
CA ILE A 494 -31.62 5.80 -17.67
C ILE A 494 -32.15 5.11 -16.43
N LEU A 495 -31.24 4.70 -15.55
CA LEU A 495 -31.59 4.11 -14.25
C LEU A 495 -30.58 4.55 -13.20
N TRP A 496 -31.08 4.95 -12.03
CA TRP A 496 -30.30 5.17 -10.82
C TRP A 496 -30.68 4.10 -9.81
N ASP A 497 -29.73 3.33 -9.31
CA ASP A 497 -29.97 2.35 -8.27
C ASP A 497 -28.70 2.04 -7.45
N THR A 498 -28.75 0.99 -6.63
CA THR A 498 -27.63 0.56 -5.80
C THR A 498 -26.90 -0.70 -6.30
N SER A 499 -27.11 -1.11 -7.55
CA SER A 499 -26.54 -2.32 -8.13
C SER A 499 -25.49 -1.96 -9.17
N GLU A 500 -24.32 -2.60 -9.11
CA GLU A 500 -23.25 -2.31 -10.08
C GLU A 500 -23.68 -2.60 -11.54
N PHE A 501 -24.53 -3.61 -11.72
CA PHE A 501 -25.00 -4.05 -13.02
C PHE A 501 -26.53 -4.15 -13.06
N SER A 502 -27.18 -3.03 -13.34
CA SER A 502 -28.61 -3.02 -13.68
C SER A 502 -28.87 -2.57 -15.12
N TYR A 503 -29.94 -3.14 -15.65
CA TYR A 503 -30.45 -2.80 -16.97
C TYR A 503 -31.59 -1.78 -16.80
N PRO A 504 -31.51 -0.61 -17.43
CA PRO A 504 -32.66 0.27 -17.59
C PRO A 504 -33.82 -0.50 -18.25
N ASP A 505 -35.04 0.00 -18.08
CA ASP A 505 -36.25 -0.68 -18.56
C ASP A 505 -36.42 -0.67 -20.09
N TYR A 506 -35.48 -0.02 -20.80
CA TYR A 506 -35.46 0.13 -22.24
C TYR A 506 -36.68 0.89 -22.77
N SER A 507 -37.15 1.88 -22.00
CA SER A 507 -38.04 2.93 -22.45
C SER A 507 -37.29 4.26 -22.61
N ILE A 508 -37.74 5.13 -23.51
CA ILE A 508 -37.07 6.43 -23.70
C ILE A 508 -37.45 7.36 -22.53
N ASP A 509 -36.48 7.61 -21.66
CA ASP A 509 -36.57 8.58 -20.57
C ASP A 509 -36.13 9.98 -21.04
N LEU A 510 -35.12 10.04 -21.91
CA LEU A 510 -34.52 11.29 -22.40
C LEU A 510 -34.42 11.28 -23.94
N PRO A 511 -34.75 12.39 -24.63
CA PRO A 511 -34.58 12.47 -26.09
C PRO A 511 -33.10 12.53 -26.48
N ALA A 512 -32.79 12.19 -27.74
CA ALA A 512 -31.42 12.17 -28.27
C ALA A 512 -30.67 13.53 -28.21
N SER A 513 -31.37 14.64 -27.97
CA SER A 513 -30.78 15.96 -27.77
C SER A 513 -30.17 16.16 -26.38
N GLU A 514 -30.55 15.35 -25.40
CA GLU A 514 -30.03 15.44 -24.03
C GLU A 514 -28.66 14.79 -23.90
N THR A 515 -27.78 15.46 -23.17
CA THR A 515 -26.38 15.04 -22.95
C THR A 515 -26.01 15.03 -21.47
N THR A 516 -26.98 15.29 -20.60
CA THR A 516 -26.80 15.37 -19.14
C THR A 516 -28.00 14.80 -18.41
N ALA A 517 -27.80 14.26 -17.21
CA ALA A 517 -28.86 13.90 -16.28
C ALA A 517 -28.44 14.22 -14.84
N LYS A 518 -29.42 14.36 -13.96
CA LYS A 518 -29.23 14.50 -12.51
C LYS A 518 -29.94 13.36 -11.79
N SER A 519 -29.37 12.88 -10.69
CA SER A 519 -30.10 12.00 -9.78
C SER A 519 -31.12 12.81 -8.96
N GLU A 520 -32.11 12.13 -8.40
CA GLU A 520 -32.80 12.62 -7.21
C GLU A 520 -31.85 12.63 -6.01
N PRO A 521 -32.16 13.32 -4.89
CA PRO A 521 -31.38 13.24 -3.67
C PRO A 521 -31.23 11.79 -3.20
N LEU A 522 -30.00 11.32 -3.15
CA LEU A 522 -29.65 9.96 -2.77
C LEU A 522 -29.49 9.83 -1.25
N ALA A 523 -29.77 8.65 -0.73
CA ALA A 523 -29.54 8.32 0.68
C ALA A 523 -28.05 8.11 0.95
N ASP A 524 -27.66 8.19 2.21
CA ASP A 524 -26.29 7.88 2.65
C ASP A 524 -25.93 6.42 2.30
N GLY A 525 -24.74 6.20 1.73
CA GLY A 525 -24.27 4.90 1.27
C GLY A 525 -23.17 4.98 0.21
N ASN A 526 -22.49 3.86 0.01
CA ASN A 526 -21.32 3.74 -0.88
C ASN A 526 -21.60 2.99 -2.19
N SER A 527 -22.87 2.78 -2.54
CA SER A 527 -23.24 1.84 -3.59
C SER A 527 -24.15 2.46 -4.64
N HIS A 528 -24.09 3.77 -4.90
CA HIS A 528 -24.98 4.40 -5.89
C HIS A 528 -24.40 4.33 -7.30
N TYR A 529 -25.22 3.96 -8.29
CA TYR A 529 -24.81 3.83 -9.69
C TYR A 529 -25.79 4.55 -10.64
N PHE A 530 -25.24 4.98 -11.78
CA PHE A 530 -25.99 5.47 -12.93
C PHE A 530 -25.84 4.50 -14.09
N HIS A 531 -26.94 4.22 -14.78
CA HIS A 531 -26.96 3.37 -15.96
C HIS A 531 -27.66 4.09 -17.10
N ILE A 532 -27.12 3.93 -18.31
CA ILE A 532 -27.71 4.53 -19.51
C ILE A 532 -27.58 3.59 -20.71
N ALA A 533 -28.67 3.41 -21.44
CA ALA A 533 -28.71 2.73 -22.73
C ALA A 533 -29.22 3.68 -23.81
N SER A 534 -28.78 3.50 -25.05
CA SER A 534 -29.19 4.32 -26.20
C SER A 534 -30.08 3.50 -27.15
N MET A 535 -31.13 4.12 -27.67
CA MET A 535 -31.99 3.52 -28.69
C MET A 535 -31.66 4.11 -30.05
N ASN A 536 -31.52 3.26 -31.06
CA ASN A 536 -31.35 3.73 -32.43
C ASN A 536 -32.70 4.00 -33.14
N SER A 537 -32.66 4.66 -34.30
CA SER A 537 -33.84 4.98 -35.11
C SER A 537 -34.57 3.77 -35.70
N ASP A 538 -33.98 2.57 -35.59
CA ASP A 538 -34.62 1.29 -35.95
C ASP A 538 -35.30 0.63 -34.74
N GLY A 539 -35.33 1.27 -33.58
CA GLY A 539 -35.94 0.77 -32.34
C GLY A 539 -35.12 -0.29 -31.59
N ARG A 540 -33.81 -0.36 -31.81
CA ARG A 540 -32.90 -1.30 -31.13
C ARG A 540 -32.08 -0.60 -30.04
N TRP A 541 -31.98 -1.23 -28.87
CA TRP A 541 -31.24 -0.73 -27.72
C TRP A 541 -29.78 -1.21 -27.68
N SER A 542 -28.87 -0.36 -27.20
CA SER A 542 -27.51 -0.74 -26.81
C SER A 542 -27.52 -1.54 -25.50
N GLN A 543 -26.38 -2.16 -25.17
CA GLN A 543 -26.13 -2.54 -23.79
C GLN A 543 -26.01 -1.28 -22.91
N PRO A 544 -26.36 -1.34 -21.61
CA PRO A 544 -26.20 -0.21 -20.71
C PRO A 544 -24.72 0.07 -20.42
N VAL A 545 -24.39 1.35 -20.30
CA VAL A 545 -23.13 1.82 -19.71
C VAL A 545 -23.40 2.12 -18.24
N HIS A 546 -22.53 1.64 -17.36
CA HIS A 546 -22.65 1.82 -15.92
C HIS A 546 -21.58 2.82 -15.42
N LEU A 547 -21.95 3.71 -14.50
CA LEU A 547 -21.09 4.72 -13.91
C LEU A 547 -21.30 4.76 -12.39
N GLY A 548 -20.22 4.59 -11.63
CA GLY A 548 -20.24 4.49 -10.17
C GLY A 548 -19.10 3.58 -9.67
N PRO A 549 -19.07 3.22 -8.38
CA PRO A 549 -20.02 3.66 -7.34
C PRO A 549 -19.80 5.11 -6.91
N PHE A 550 -20.89 5.79 -6.57
CA PHE A 550 -20.87 7.09 -5.91
C PHE A 550 -21.13 6.92 -4.42
N PHE A 551 -20.34 7.62 -3.61
CA PHE A 551 -20.39 7.53 -2.15
C PHE A 551 -21.00 8.82 -1.61
N ILE A 552 -22.13 8.69 -0.92
CA ILE A 552 -22.92 9.81 -0.41
C ILE A 552 -22.97 9.70 1.10
N ASP A 553 -22.65 10.78 1.79
CA ASP A 553 -22.85 10.89 3.21
C ASP A 553 -23.19 12.34 3.55
N THR A 554 -24.41 12.54 4.02
CA THR A 554 -24.97 13.85 4.38
C THR A 554 -25.06 14.07 5.88
N THR A 555 -24.60 13.10 6.67
CA THR A 555 -24.76 13.09 8.12
C THR A 555 -23.45 13.49 8.80
N PRO A 556 -23.42 14.59 9.60
CA PRO A 556 -22.23 14.93 10.36
C PRO A 556 -21.84 13.88 11.40
N PRO A 557 -20.53 13.76 11.72
CA PRO A 557 -20.05 12.86 12.75
C PRO A 557 -20.53 13.28 14.15
N SER A 558 -20.50 12.34 15.09
CA SER A 558 -20.69 12.66 16.51
C SER A 558 -19.52 13.46 17.09
N ASN A 559 -19.73 14.10 18.24
CA ASN A 559 -18.64 14.74 18.99
C ASN A 559 -17.70 13.71 19.65
N VAL A 560 -16.50 14.16 20.03
CA VAL A 560 -15.60 13.39 20.90
C VAL A 560 -16.25 13.13 22.26
N LYS A 561 -15.78 12.09 22.96
CA LYS A 561 -16.34 11.67 24.26
C LYS A 561 -15.31 11.81 25.36
N ASP A 562 -15.76 11.89 26.61
CA ASP A 562 -14.90 11.81 27.81
C ASP A 562 -13.69 12.75 27.81
N ILE A 563 -13.88 13.98 27.32
CA ILE A 563 -12.85 15.02 27.31
C ILE A 563 -12.40 15.34 28.75
N LYS A 564 -11.08 15.28 29.00
CA LYS A 564 -10.51 15.46 30.35
C LYS A 564 -9.14 16.12 30.30
N SER A 565 -8.77 16.78 31.41
CA SER A 565 -7.41 17.28 31.59
C SER A 565 -6.54 16.30 32.37
N ASP A 566 -5.35 16.06 31.86
CA ASP A 566 -4.35 15.17 32.47
C ASP A 566 -3.31 15.94 33.30
N SER A 567 -3.25 17.27 33.20
CA SER A 567 -2.30 18.11 33.95
C SER A 567 -2.93 19.13 34.90
N HIS A 568 -4.16 19.59 34.66
CA HIS A 568 -4.77 20.69 35.42
C HIS A 568 -6.09 20.28 36.08
N LYS A 569 -6.37 20.88 37.24
CA LYS A 569 -7.71 20.86 37.84
C LYS A 569 -8.49 22.09 37.37
N ILE A 570 -9.71 21.87 36.87
CA ILE A 570 -10.58 22.95 36.39
C ILE A 570 -10.83 23.96 37.51
N GLY A 571 -10.68 25.25 37.20
CA GLY A 571 -10.93 26.36 38.14
C GLY A 571 -9.87 26.53 39.23
N VAL A 572 -8.73 25.84 39.15
CA VAL A 572 -7.61 25.96 40.10
C VAL A 572 -6.40 26.59 39.41
N TRP A 573 -5.80 27.60 40.05
CA TRP A 573 -4.57 28.24 39.57
C TRP A 573 -3.39 27.26 39.55
N SER A 574 -2.63 27.28 38.46
CA SER A 574 -1.44 26.45 38.25
C SER A 574 -0.29 27.30 37.74
N LYS A 575 0.93 26.98 38.21
CA LYS A 575 2.18 27.53 37.68
C LYS A 575 2.72 26.76 36.47
N ASP A 576 2.20 25.56 36.21
CA ASP A 576 2.49 24.82 34.98
C ASP A 576 1.68 25.47 33.86
N ASN A 577 2.35 26.05 32.86
CA ASN A 577 1.69 26.76 31.77
C ASN A 577 1.47 25.90 30.51
N ILE A 578 1.59 24.57 30.64
CA ILE A 578 1.31 23.62 29.56
C ILE A 578 0.12 22.74 29.96
N ILE A 579 -1.01 22.94 29.29
CA ILE A 579 -2.22 22.15 29.54
C ILE A 579 -2.22 20.93 28.64
N LYS A 580 -2.47 19.75 29.21
CA LYS A 580 -2.60 18.47 28.50
C LYS A 580 -4.04 17.96 28.63
N ILE A 581 -4.64 17.61 27.50
CA ILE A 581 -6.03 17.16 27.39
C ILE A 581 -6.08 15.87 26.60
N SER A 582 -6.88 14.91 27.03
CA SER A 582 -7.23 13.71 26.28
C SER A 582 -8.74 13.55 26.12
N TRP A 583 -9.14 12.78 25.12
CA TRP A 583 -10.53 12.47 24.79
C TRP A 583 -10.63 11.11 24.11
N ASN A 584 -11.85 10.55 24.09
CA ASN A 584 -12.21 9.39 23.30
C ASN A 584 -12.68 9.81 21.90
N PRO A 585 -12.33 9.07 20.82
CA PRO A 585 -12.67 9.44 19.45
C PRO A 585 -14.17 9.67 19.21
N ALA A 586 -14.45 10.51 18.22
CA ALA A 586 -15.78 10.62 17.61
C ALA A 586 -16.10 9.38 16.76
N ASP A 587 -17.40 9.11 16.59
CA ASP A 587 -17.90 8.08 15.68
C ASP A 587 -18.67 8.70 14.50
N ASP A 588 -18.59 8.03 13.36
CA ASP A 588 -19.41 8.26 12.18
C ASP A 588 -19.78 6.91 11.54
N ALA A 589 -21.06 6.75 11.17
CA ALA A 589 -21.59 5.45 10.75
C ALA A 589 -21.45 5.18 9.24
N THR A 590 -21.15 6.18 8.42
CA THR A 590 -21.22 6.08 6.96
C THR A 590 -19.86 6.31 6.31
N SER A 591 -19.32 7.52 6.38
CA SER A 591 -18.02 7.85 5.77
C SER A 591 -16.83 7.72 6.72
N GLY A 592 -17.08 7.64 8.03
CA GLY A 592 -16.05 7.59 9.05
C GLY A 592 -15.44 8.96 9.35
N VAL A 593 -14.83 9.12 10.53
CA VAL A 593 -14.25 10.40 10.95
C VAL A 593 -12.91 10.66 10.26
N ARG A 594 -12.73 11.86 9.70
CA ARG A 594 -11.51 12.30 9.01
C ARG A 594 -10.53 13.01 9.95
N GLY A 595 -11.04 13.81 10.89
CA GLY A 595 -10.20 14.55 11.84
C GLY A 595 -10.96 15.51 12.73
N TYR A 596 -10.21 16.41 13.37
CA TYR A 596 -10.75 17.40 14.30
C TYR A 596 -10.20 18.81 14.04
N SER A 597 -11.02 19.81 14.33
CA SER A 597 -10.60 21.20 14.53
C SER A 597 -10.51 21.46 16.02
N ILE A 598 -9.40 22.07 16.47
CA ILE A 598 -9.18 22.38 17.89
C ILE A 598 -8.90 23.86 18.09
N LEU A 599 -9.41 24.42 19.18
CA LEU A 599 -9.20 25.83 19.52
C LEU A 599 -8.95 26.00 21.01
N TRP A 600 -8.01 26.90 21.33
CA TRP A 600 -7.75 27.39 22.66
C TRP A 600 -8.02 28.89 22.71
N ASP A 601 -8.92 29.33 23.58
CA ASP A 601 -9.19 30.76 23.80
C ASP A 601 -9.70 31.02 25.23
N ASP A 602 -10.14 32.25 25.52
CA ASP A 602 -10.66 32.67 26.82
C ASP A 602 -12.20 32.65 26.91
N LEU A 603 -12.88 32.12 25.89
CA LEU A 603 -14.33 32.06 25.77
C LEU A 603 -14.85 30.64 26.05
N PRO A 604 -15.98 30.47 26.75
CA PRO A 604 -16.39 29.14 27.21
C PRO A 604 -17.02 28.24 26.14
N ARG A 605 -17.37 28.78 24.96
CA ARG A 605 -18.24 28.09 23.98
C ARG A 605 -17.89 28.43 22.52
N THR A 606 -16.64 28.72 22.22
CA THR A 606 -16.27 29.03 20.83
C THR A 606 -16.37 27.77 19.99
N LEU A 607 -17.00 27.89 18.83
CA LEU A 607 -17.04 26.82 17.83
C LEU A 607 -15.75 26.91 17.00
N PRO A 608 -14.91 25.85 16.95
CA PRO A 608 -13.74 25.81 16.07
C PRO A 608 -14.12 25.99 14.59
N ASP A 609 -13.17 26.30 13.71
CA ASP A 609 -13.43 26.59 12.28
C ASP A 609 -13.48 25.32 11.40
N ASP A 610 -13.84 25.45 10.12
CA ASP A 610 -13.98 24.32 9.18
C ASP A 610 -12.60 23.85 8.64
N LYS A 611 -11.59 23.80 9.51
CA LYS A 611 -10.23 23.40 9.16
C LYS A 611 -9.75 22.28 10.07
N ILE A 612 -9.21 21.22 9.46
CA ILE A 612 -8.58 20.15 10.24
C ILE A 612 -7.24 20.64 10.78
N ASP A 613 -7.08 20.54 12.09
CA ASP A 613 -5.82 20.81 12.78
C ASP A 613 -5.10 19.51 13.15
N ILE A 614 -5.86 18.47 13.51
CA ILE A 614 -5.33 17.18 13.95
C ILE A 614 -6.11 16.01 13.32
N SER A 615 -5.42 14.87 13.13
CA SER A 615 -6.02 13.69 12.52
C SER A 615 -6.92 12.92 13.50
N VAL A 616 -7.80 12.06 12.97
CA VAL A 616 -8.71 11.21 13.76
C VAL A 616 -7.98 10.30 14.77
N GLN A 617 -6.72 9.94 14.50
CA GLN A 617 -5.88 9.10 15.36
C GLN A 617 -5.38 9.83 16.61
N THR A 618 -5.45 11.16 16.62
CA THR A 618 -5.01 11.97 17.77
C THR A 618 -6.10 11.99 18.83
N THR A 619 -5.78 11.49 20.02
CA THR A 619 -6.68 11.43 21.20
C THR A 619 -6.18 12.30 22.37
N MET A 620 -5.10 13.06 22.15
CA MET A 620 -4.51 13.96 23.14
C MET A 620 -3.94 15.20 22.47
N SER A 621 -4.03 16.34 23.14
CA SER A 621 -3.41 17.61 22.73
C SER A 621 -2.72 18.27 23.91
N ALA A 622 -1.64 18.99 23.63
CA ALA A 622 -0.95 19.85 24.59
C ALA A 622 -0.82 21.25 24.01
N THR A 623 -0.94 22.27 24.85
CA THR A 623 -0.64 23.64 24.45
C THR A 623 0.86 23.86 24.36
N GLU A 624 1.28 24.80 23.52
CA GLU A 624 2.54 25.51 23.78
C GLU A 624 2.44 26.27 25.14
N PRO A 625 3.57 26.68 25.74
CA PRO A 625 3.55 27.46 26.97
C PRO A 625 2.63 28.68 26.86
N LEU A 626 1.60 28.72 27.69
CA LEU A 626 0.62 29.81 27.73
C LEU A 626 1.11 30.96 28.61
N ASN A 627 0.57 32.15 28.34
CA ASN A 627 0.69 33.30 29.24
C ASN A 627 -0.28 33.15 30.42
N ASP A 628 -0.12 33.99 31.43
CA ASP A 628 -1.03 34.04 32.57
C ASP A 628 -2.44 34.42 32.10
N GLY A 629 -3.45 33.70 32.57
CA GLY A 629 -4.82 33.92 32.13
C GLY A 629 -5.76 32.74 32.34
N LYS A 630 -6.91 32.84 31.69
CA LYS A 630 -8.02 31.89 31.75
C LYS A 630 -8.24 31.30 30.36
N TYR A 631 -8.21 29.98 30.25
CA TYR A 631 -8.27 29.28 28.97
C TYR A 631 -9.34 28.17 28.94
N TYR A 632 -9.93 27.96 27.78
CA TYR A 632 -10.81 26.84 27.45
C TYR A 632 -10.24 26.09 26.24
N PHE A 633 -10.46 24.78 26.21
CA PHE A 633 -10.21 23.95 25.05
C PHE A 633 -11.52 23.61 24.36
N HIS A 634 -11.50 23.62 23.03
CA HIS A 634 -12.64 23.32 22.19
C HIS A 634 -12.25 22.35 21.08
N ILE A 635 -13.12 21.40 20.78
CA ILE A 635 -12.88 20.40 19.75
C ILE A 635 -14.18 20.01 19.06
N ARG A 636 -14.12 19.88 17.73
CA ARG A 636 -15.21 19.30 16.93
C ARG A 636 -14.67 18.43 15.80
N SER A 637 -15.48 17.47 15.37
CA SER A 637 -15.15 16.45 14.38
C SER A 637 -15.62 16.80 12.97
N VAL A 638 -14.95 16.20 11.98
CA VAL A 638 -15.34 16.19 10.58
C VAL A 638 -15.18 14.79 10.01
N ASP A 639 -16.09 14.37 9.13
CA ASP A 639 -16.05 13.07 8.46
C ASP A 639 -15.28 13.10 7.12
N ASN A 640 -15.27 11.97 6.42
CA ASN A 640 -14.60 11.85 5.11
C ASN A 640 -15.38 12.49 3.95
N ALA A 641 -16.68 12.76 4.12
CA ALA A 641 -17.52 13.48 3.16
C ALA A 641 -17.41 15.01 3.27
N GLY A 642 -16.81 15.49 4.37
CA GLY A 642 -16.63 16.91 4.67
C GLY A 642 -17.71 17.50 5.58
N ASN A 643 -18.60 16.68 6.15
CA ASN A 643 -19.60 17.16 7.10
C ASN A 643 -18.93 17.47 8.44
N TRP A 644 -19.02 18.73 8.87
CA TRP A 644 -18.55 19.17 10.18
C TRP A 644 -19.66 19.04 11.22
N SER A 645 -19.31 18.60 12.44
CA SER A 645 -20.24 18.70 13.57
C SER A 645 -20.63 20.16 13.80
N ASN A 646 -21.93 20.39 13.94
CA ASN A 646 -22.51 21.72 14.22
C ASN A 646 -22.35 22.14 15.69
N VAL A 647 -21.76 21.28 16.51
CA VAL A 647 -21.48 21.50 17.93
C VAL A 647 -20.02 21.13 18.23
N ALA A 648 -19.49 21.64 19.33
CA ALA A 648 -18.16 21.29 19.84
C ALA A 648 -18.26 20.84 21.30
N GLU A 649 -17.28 20.03 21.71
CA GLU A 649 -17.03 19.78 23.13
C GLU A 649 -16.09 20.84 23.69
N HIS A 650 -16.30 21.20 24.95
CA HIS A 650 -15.57 22.26 25.61
C HIS A 650 -15.13 21.82 27.02
N ILE A 651 -13.91 22.15 27.42
CA ILE A 651 -13.41 21.92 28.79
C ILE A 651 -12.63 23.13 29.30
N GLY A 652 -12.84 23.47 30.57
CA GLY A 652 -12.22 24.61 31.24
C GLY A 652 -13.17 25.26 32.26
N PRO A 653 -12.79 26.39 32.87
CA PRO A 653 -11.55 27.10 32.61
C PRO A 653 -10.30 26.48 33.26
N PHE A 654 -9.18 26.58 32.56
CA PHE A 654 -7.84 26.40 33.09
C PHE A 654 -7.27 27.77 33.46
N LEU A 655 -6.73 27.88 34.67
CA LEU A 655 -6.24 29.14 35.23
C LEU A 655 -4.71 29.05 35.37
N ILE A 656 -3.99 29.89 34.63
CA ILE A 656 -2.52 29.88 34.56
C ILE A 656 -1.99 31.14 35.24
N ASP A 657 -1.07 30.96 36.19
CA ASP A 657 -0.30 32.04 36.79
C ASP A 657 1.14 31.59 37.04
N THR A 658 2.06 32.09 36.22
CA THR A 658 3.48 31.81 36.25
C THR A 658 4.29 32.89 36.99
N SER A 659 3.64 33.99 37.36
CA SER A 659 4.28 35.14 38.00
C SER A 659 4.35 34.93 39.51
N PRO A 660 5.52 35.03 40.16
CA PRO A 660 5.58 34.99 41.61
C PRO A 660 4.96 36.25 42.22
N PRO A 661 4.37 36.17 43.43
CA PRO A 661 3.94 37.35 44.17
C PRO A 661 5.08 38.35 44.38
N SER A 662 4.75 39.64 44.50
CA SER A 662 5.76 40.66 44.81
C SER A 662 6.42 40.39 46.17
N ASN A 663 7.69 40.79 46.34
CA ASN A 663 8.32 40.74 47.66
C ASN A 663 7.51 41.50 48.72
N VAL A 664 7.47 40.93 49.93
CA VAL A 664 6.96 41.60 51.14
C VAL A 664 7.75 42.90 51.37
N LYS A 665 7.04 43.97 51.77
CA LYS A 665 7.63 45.29 52.03
C LYS A 665 7.41 45.72 53.47
N GLU A 666 8.22 46.69 53.91
CA GLU A 666 8.08 47.36 55.21
C GLU A 666 8.01 46.37 56.40
N ILE A 667 8.94 45.41 56.44
CA ILE A 667 9.08 44.52 57.59
C ILE A 667 9.56 45.36 58.78
N VAL A 668 8.70 45.50 59.77
CA VAL A 668 8.94 46.29 60.98
C VAL A 668 8.74 45.45 62.23
N SER A 669 9.63 45.68 63.19
CA SER A 669 9.57 45.09 64.53
C SER A 669 8.96 46.09 65.51
N ASP A 670 8.23 45.59 66.51
CA ASP A 670 7.76 46.41 67.64
C ASP A 670 8.87 46.73 68.67
N VAL A 671 10.06 46.16 68.49
CA VAL A 671 11.25 46.40 69.30
C VAL A 671 12.42 46.92 68.46
N GLU A 672 13.31 47.69 69.08
CA GLU A 672 14.47 48.29 68.41
C GLU A 672 15.51 47.23 68.00
N ILE A 673 15.91 47.24 66.73
CA ILE A 673 16.86 46.27 66.16
C ILE A 673 18.26 46.50 66.71
N GLY A 674 18.95 45.43 67.11
CA GLY A 674 20.33 45.49 67.60
C GLY A 674 20.47 45.94 69.07
N LYS A 675 19.37 46.03 69.82
CA LYS A 675 19.36 46.35 71.25
C LYS A 675 18.91 45.16 72.09
N TRP A 676 19.53 44.98 73.25
CA TRP A 676 19.04 44.07 74.28
C TRP A 676 17.75 44.62 74.87
N ILE A 677 16.74 43.77 74.98
CA ILE A 677 15.44 44.08 75.58
C ILE A 677 15.13 43.07 76.69
N ASN A 678 14.17 43.40 77.56
CA ASN A 678 13.70 42.52 78.63
C ASN A 678 12.32 41.90 78.34
N LYS A 679 12.00 41.67 77.05
CA LYS A 679 10.79 40.97 76.59
C LYS A 679 11.18 39.63 75.96
N ASP A 680 10.33 38.62 76.12
CA ASP A 680 10.47 37.28 75.53
C ASP A 680 9.63 37.09 74.25
N THR A 681 8.92 38.12 73.81
CA THR A 681 8.06 38.12 72.64
C THR A 681 8.37 39.33 71.76
N ILE A 682 8.41 39.11 70.44
CA ILE A 682 8.62 40.13 69.40
C ILE A 682 7.46 40.05 68.42
N ASN A 683 6.88 41.18 68.06
CA ASN A 683 5.84 41.26 67.03
C ASN A 683 6.44 41.83 65.75
N ILE A 684 6.32 41.06 64.67
CA ILE A 684 6.69 41.50 63.32
C ILE A 684 5.44 41.86 62.55
N LYS A 685 5.46 43.00 61.87
CA LYS A 685 4.43 43.40 60.92
C LYS A 685 5.09 43.68 59.58
N TRP A 686 4.34 43.44 58.52
CA TRP A 686 4.76 43.76 57.17
C TRP A 686 3.58 44.27 56.36
N GLN A 687 3.90 44.97 55.28
CA GLN A 687 2.91 45.29 54.27
C GLN A 687 2.68 44.03 53.43
N PRO A 688 1.41 43.61 53.21
CA PRO A 688 1.13 42.43 52.40
C PRO A 688 1.80 42.52 51.03
N ALA A 689 2.40 41.41 50.61
CA ALA A 689 2.76 41.23 49.21
C ALA A 689 1.50 41.40 48.32
N ASN A 690 1.70 41.55 47.01
CA ASN A 690 0.62 41.60 46.05
C ASN A 690 0.82 40.57 44.94
N ASP A 691 -0.27 39.93 44.56
CA ASP A 691 -0.39 39.10 43.36
C ASP A 691 -1.71 39.48 42.71
N ASN A 692 -1.63 40.02 41.48
CA ASN A 692 -2.78 40.57 40.78
C ASN A 692 -3.56 39.50 40.00
N ILE A 693 -3.11 38.24 39.98
CA ILE A 693 -3.66 37.17 39.15
C ILE A 693 -4.22 36.06 40.03
N SER A 694 -3.38 35.28 40.71
CA SER A 694 -3.83 34.15 41.55
C SER A 694 -4.09 34.49 43.02
N MET A 695 -3.81 35.74 43.42
CA MET A 695 -3.81 36.18 44.82
C MET A 695 -2.75 35.45 45.67
N ILE A 696 -2.61 35.82 46.94
CA ILE A 696 -1.61 35.22 47.84
C ILE A 696 -2.20 34.05 48.61
N ALA A 697 -1.57 32.89 48.48
CA ALA A 697 -1.92 31.68 49.23
C ALA A 697 -1.52 31.75 50.72
N GLY A 698 -0.42 32.44 51.05
CA GLY A 698 0.05 32.69 52.41
C GLY A 698 1.53 33.08 52.44
N TYR A 699 2.15 33.07 53.62
CA TYR A 699 3.58 33.39 53.79
C TYR A 699 4.34 32.23 54.45
N SER A 700 5.66 32.18 54.19
CA SER A 700 6.59 31.30 54.91
C SER A 700 7.51 32.14 55.79
N VAL A 701 7.54 31.84 57.08
CA VAL A 701 8.34 32.55 58.08
C VAL A 701 9.30 31.60 58.78
N LEU A 702 10.52 32.06 59.02
CA LEU A 702 11.57 31.36 59.75
C LEU A 702 12.15 32.28 60.84
N TRP A 703 12.25 31.75 62.06
CA TRP A 703 12.93 32.41 63.17
C TRP A 703 14.24 31.68 63.46
N ASP A 704 15.38 32.36 63.36
CA ASP A 704 16.68 31.79 63.66
C ASP A 704 17.73 32.83 64.08
N THR A 705 19.00 32.44 64.12
CA THR A 705 20.14 33.30 64.47
C THR A 705 21.08 33.59 63.28
N SER A 706 20.65 33.35 62.05
CA SER A 706 21.48 33.47 60.85
C SER A 706 20.89 34.51 59.89
N PRO A 707 21.63 35.56 59.51
CA PRO A 707 21.08 36.70 58.77
C PRO A 707 20.65 36.39 57.32
N ASN A 708 21.03 35.24 56.77
CA ASN A 708 20.79 34.88 55.36
C ASN A 708 19.99 33.58 55.20
N SER A 709 19.32 33.12 56.25
CA SER A 709 18.51 31.92 56.15
C SER A 709 17.26 32.16 55.32
N ILE A 710 16.91 31.16 54.50
CA ILE A 710 15.75 31.19 53.63
C ILE A 710 14.69 30.30 54.28
N PRO A 711 13.46 30.79 54.52
CA PRO A 711 12.35 29.98 54.97
C PRO A 711 12.07 28.81 54.02
N GLU A 712 11.45 27.75 54.54
CA GLU A 712 11.04 26.62 53.71
C GLU A 712 10.06 27.03 52.59
N GLU A 713 10.05 26.30 51.47
CA GLU A 713 9.18 26.58 50.32
C GLU A 713 7.70 26.20 50.54
N SER A 714 7.29 26.00 51.80
CA SER A 714 5.89 25.75 52.20
C SER A 714 5.32 26.93 52.97
N VAL A 715 4.08 27.30 52.65
CA VAL A 715 3.31 28.29 53.41
C VAL A 715 3.08 27.77 54.82
N ASN A 716 3.44 28.56 55.83
CA ASN A 716 3.29 28.22 57.25
C ASN A 716 2.51 29.26 58.07
N ILE A 717 2.06 30.36 57.44
CA ILE A 717 1.09 31.32 57.99
C ILE A 717 0.15 31.92 56.94
#